data_AF-A0A094CMV3-F1
#
_entry.id   AF-A0A094CMV3-F1
#
_cell.length_a   1.000
_cell.length_b   1.000
_cell.length_c   1.000
_cell.angle_alpha   90.00
_cell.angle_beta   90.00
_cell.angle_gamma   90.00
#
_symmetry.space_group_name_H-M   'P 1'
#
loop_
_entity.id
_entity.type
_entity.pdbx_description
1 polymer ?
#
loop_
_entity_poly.entity_id
_entity_poly.type
_entity_poly.pdbx_seq_one_letter_code
_entity_poly.pdbx_strand_id
1 'polypeptide(L)'
;MRAGDLKMHEAATISVWAVHPATSWVIGEPSGDITTTIHSTVKMQFPVVLKRAVFANAILASCAVSALSISPQVPLDNAGSESVSLSGLLSLHKSLIEIPSISNSEYEVGQWLASYLKGEGFTVKSQVVSTDPPRENIYAYIGSAHKTRTLITSHIDTVPPYWPYERRGNEIWGRGSVDAKGAVAAQIKAVEALRDSKSISEGDVGMLFVVGEEVNGVGMLKVNELGLSWDTVIFGEPTELKLASGHKGILKVRIDAHGKGGHSGYPEVGRNANDMLIPALAELAKIDWPRSERFGNTTYNIGRMEGGVADNVIAAEAYAIVSVRVADGDPEVLKRTISDTLLAVSPDVKITYGPGSYGPVPIDHDVEGFETIVVNYGTDILHLDGDHKRRRFLGPQAMILSPSLYLGIFSPPFCPRATLPALSQPFATHHYPLPIMARQRSIQIIFDFDGTITTKDTIEPLVQAAISLHHPSLPASELSQTPEAKSWSECKSQYLADLSAHYEKEKHESSDGNAVTGPSGLKKEQRTLDALRDVEWASVQRVGDSGIFKGISRESFLENGRAAAAGDPEGRNDGVVLRKGFSEFVTWIRQRWMAEWKVVSVNWNWRWVRGILEVAVGEPGRPMAYGKVVANDIEASTGMIIGYPLHRLNSKRTHLLTTADKLLAQRIIIDRFDLGMDSPEPLTVYIGDSPTDLSPLLNADIGIIMNHTPSPPGAPSELVDKCGYRVIPVSQYKELYCERENERVAILLSANDFTEIMESGVLDEQEWDPTAAKEAWKKAESKS
;
A
#
# COMPACT_ATOMS: atom_id res chain seq x y z
N MET A 1 2.06 15.41 69.22
CA MET A 1 2.17 15.50 67.75
C MET A 1 1.24 14.45 67.16
N ARG A 2 0.41 14.87 66.21
CA ARG A 2 -0.69 14.13 65.53
C ARG A 2 -0.13 12.98 64.67
N ALA A 3 -0.85 11.97 64.22
CA ALA A 3 -2.16 11.36 64.49
C ALA A 3 -2.12 10.00 63.77
N GLY A 4 -2.74 8.98 64.35
CA GLY A 4 -2.88 7.65 63.76
C GLY A 4 -4.21 7.04 64.17
N ASP A 5 -5.02 6.76 63.16
CA ASP A 5 -6.08 5.76 62.98
C ASP A 5 -7.22 5.53 63.98
N LEU A 6 -8.33 5.15 63.33
CA LEU A 6 -9.53 4.43 63.77
C LEU A 6 -10.61 5.22 64.52
N LYS A 7 -11.71 5.48 63.81
CA LYS A 7 -13.07 5.16 64.29
C LYS A 7 -13.98 4.72 63.14
N MET A 8 -14.56 3.54 63.33
CA MET A 8 -15.71 2.98 62.62
C MET A 8 -16.98 3.82 62.85
N HIS A 9 -17.90 3.76 61.88
CA HIS A 9 -19.33 3.70 62.17
C HIS A 9 -19.97 2.58 61.34
N GLU A 10 -20.47 1.57 62.05
CA GLU A 10 -21.38 0.53 61.57
C GLU A 10 -22.82 1.05 61.46
N ALA A 11 -23.59 0.43 60.55
CA ALA A 11 -24.94 -0.16 60.73
C ALA A 11 -25.56 -0.35 59.33
N ALA A 12 -26.20 -1.44 58.91
CA ALA A 12 -26.65 -2.68 59.55
C ALA A 12 -26.79 -3.75 58.42
N THR A 13 -26.29 -4.99 58.57
CA THR A 13 -27.04 -6.20 59.01
C THR A 13 -28.23 -6.52 58.07
N ILE A 14 -28.37 -7.69 57.42
CA ILE A 14 -28.55 -9.03 57.98
C ILE A 14 -28.31 -10.12 56.89
N SER A 15 -27.59 -11.15 57.32
CA SER A 15 -27.30 -12.48 56.76
C SER A 15 -28.57 -13.36 56.57
N VAL A 16 -28.68 -14.50 55.87
CA VAL A 16 -27.99 -15.79 56.09
C VAL A 16 -28.77 -16.92 55.33
N TRP A 17 -28.03 -17.90 54.79
CA TRP A 17 -28.31 -19.35 54.58
C TRP A 17 -28.97 -19.93 53.31
N ALA A 18 -28.11 -20.62 52.53
CA ALA A 18 -28.09 -22.04 52.14
C ALA A 18 -29.41 -22.85 52.01
N VAL A 19 -29.48 -23.69 50.95
CA VAL A 19 -29.67 -25.16 50.96
C VAL A 19 -30.03 -25.65 49.54
N HIS A 20 -29.20 -26.53 48.95
CA HIS A 20 -29.55 -27.55 47.93
C HIS A 20 -30.10 -28.79 48.69
N PRO A 21 -30.85 -29.78 48.12
CA PRO A 21 -30.69 -30.39 46.78
C PRO A 21 -31.97 -31.00 46.12
N ALA A 22 -31.76 -31.72 45.00
CA ALA A 22 -32.40 -32.98 44.58
C ALA A 22 -33.57 -33.00 43.55
N THR A 23 -33.27 -33.66 42.39
CA THR A 23 -34.01 -34.74 41.65
C THR A 23 -35.55 -34.68 41.55
N SER A 24 -36.27 -34.98 40.47
CA SER A 24 -36.13 -35.96 39.37
C SER A 24 -37.38 -35.90 38.46
N TRP A 25 -37.23 -36.20 37.16
CA TRP A 25 -38.15 -36.83 36.18
C TRP A 25 -39.68 -36.55 36.17
N VAL A 26 -40.25 -36.28 34.98
CA VAL A 26 -41.22 -37.14 34.24
C VAL A 26 -41.87 -36.36 33.08
N ILE A 27 -41.92 -37.02 31.92
CA ILE A 27 -42.58 -36.63 30.66
C ILE A 27 -44.11 -36.84 30.78
N GLY A 28 -44.91 -35.94 30.22
CA GLY A 28 -46.35 -36.14 30.03
C GLY A 28 -47.00 -35.02 29.23
N GLU A 29 -47.12 -35.19 27.92
CA GLU A 29 -48.20 -34.62 27.10
C GLU A 29 -49.55 -35.24 27.54
N PRO A 30 -50.71 -34.56 27.42
CA PRO A 30 -51.32 -34.40 26.09
C PRO A 30 -52.26 -33.18 25.86
N SER A 31 -52.45 -32.90 24.56
CA SER A 31 -53.72 -32.58 23.87
C SER A 31 -54.58 -31.36 24.28
N GLY A 32 -54.98 -30.58 23.26
CA GLY A 32 -56.36 -30.07 23.17
C GLY A 32 -56.50 -28.59 22.83
N ASP A 33 -56.87 -28.31 21.58
CA ASP A 33 -57.45 -27.05 21.11
C ASP A 33 -58.63 -26.57 21.98
N ILE A 34 -58.81 -25.24 22.09
CA ILE A 34 -60.05 -24.52 21.71
C ILE A 34 -59.93 -23.03 22.05
N THR A 35 -60.38 -22.24 21.09
CA THR A 35 -60.62 -20.80 21.03
C THR A 35 -61.53 -20.25 22.14
N THR A 36 -61.32 -19.00 22.58
CA THR A 36 -62.30 -17.88 22.65
C THR A 36 -61.79 -16.72 23.53
N THR A 37 -61.92 -15.51 22.97
CA THR A 37 -61.63 -14.17 23.49
C THR A 37 -62.48 -13.78 24.71
N ILE A 38 -61.94 -13.01 25.68
CA ILE A 38 -62.57 -11.82 26.32
C ILE A 38 -61.54 -11.08 27.20
N HIS A 39 -61.56 -9.75 27.09
CA HIS A 39 -60.74 -8.73 27.77
C HIS A 39 -60.94 -8.65 29.29
N SER A 40 -59.86 -8.44 30.06
CA SER A 40 -59.81 -7.42 31.13
C SER A 40 -58.37 -7.11 31.62
N THR A 41 -57.91 -5.91 31.25
CA THR A 41 -57.29 -4.85 32.10
C THR A 41 -56.09 -5.18 33.04
N VAL A 42 -54.87 -4.75 32.61
CA VAL A 42 -53.87 -3.91 33.36
C VAL A 42 -53.31 -4.51 34.68
N LYS A 43 -52.02 -4.67 35.00
CA LYS A 43 -50.71 -4.07 34.61
C LYS A 43 -49.63 -4.97 35.26
N MET A 44 -48.54 -5.31 34.58
CA MET A 44 -47.20 -5.45 35.18
C MET A 44 -46.13 -5.57 34.08
N GLN A 45 -45.02 -4.86 34.27
CA GLN A 45 -43.92 -4.64 33.32
C GLN A 45 -42.79 -5.69 33.43
N PHE A 46 -41.97 -5.72 32.36
CA PHE A 46 -40.60 -6.26 32.16
C PHE A 46 -40.46 -7.61 31.39
N PRO A 47 -39.40 -7.79 30.54
CA PRO A 47 -38.87 -6.87 29.53
C PRO A 47 -38.81 -7.49 28.10
N VAL A 48 -38.73 -6.58 27.13
CA VAL A 48 -38.75 -6.81 25.68
C VAL A 48 -37.32 -7.08 25.16
N VAL A 49 -36.93 -8.34 24.99
CA VAL A 49 -35.73 -8.69 24.19
C VAL A 49 -35.93 -9.87 23.24
N LEU A 50 -36.90 -10.76 23.44
CA LEU A 50 -36.95 -12.02 22.68
C LEU A 50 -38.09 -12.16 21.65
N LYS A 51 -38.60 -11.05 21.10
CA LYS A 51 -39.59 -11.07 19.98
C LYS A 51 -39.12 -10.39 18.68
N ARG A 52 -37.91 -9.83 18.64
CA ARG A 52 -37.36 -9.18 17.41
C ARG A 52 -36.54 -10.11 16.50
N ALA A 53 -36.12 -11.28 16.96
CA ALA A 53 -35.23 -12.15 16.20
C ALA A 53 -35.91 -12.94 15.06
N VAL A 54 -37.22 -13.21 15.16
CA VAL A 54 -37.92 -14.09 14.19
C VAL A 54 -38.63 -13.29 13.08
N PHE A 55 -38.99 -12.02 13.32
CA PHE A 55 -39.58 -11.15 12.28
C PHE A 55 -38.55 -10.42 11.41
N ALA A 56 -37.27 -10.34 11.85
CA ALA A 56 -36.20 -9.70 11.06
C ALA A 56 -35.76 -10.55 9.85
N ASN A 57 -35.80 -11.88 9.97
CA ASN A 57 -35.35 -12.79 8.90
C ASN A 57 -36.34 -12.92 7.74
N ALA A 58 -37.62 -12.63 7.94
CA ALA A 58 -38.62 -12.66 6.86
C ALA A 58 -38.61 -11.36 6.01
N ILE A 59 -38.25 -10.22 6.61
CA ILE A 59 -38.16 -8.93 5.89
C ILE A 59 -36.81 -8.80 5.16
N LEU A 60 -35.72 -9.36 5.69
CA LEU A 60 -34.44 -9.43 4.98
C LEU A 60 -34.52 -10.29 3.71
N ALA A 61 -35.33 -11.35 3.70
CA ALA A 61 -35.54 -12.17 2.52
C ALA A 61 -36.43 -11.49 1.45
N SER A 62 -37.39 -10.64 1.82
CA SER A 62 -38.21 -9.90 0.84
C SER A 62 -37.52 -8.65 0.30
N CYS A 63 -36.62 -8.01 1.07
CA CYS A 63 -35.81 -6.90 0.61
C CYS A 63 -34.66 -7.34 -0.31
N ALA A 64 -34.13 -8.56 -0.15
CA ALA A 64 -33.08 -9.10 -1.03
C ALA A 64 -33.58 -9.47 -2.45
N VAL A 65 -34.87 -9.80 -2.61
CA VAL A 65 -35.45 -10.16 -3.92
C VAL A 65 -36.03 -8.95 -4.66
N SER A 66 -36.24 -7.82 -3.97
CA SER A 66 -36.73 -6.58 -4.58
C SER A 66 -35.61 -5.68 -5.14
N ALA A 67 -34.33 -6.01 -4.86
CA ALA A 67 -33.16 -5.27 -5.33
C ALA A 67 -32.62 -5.77 -6.69
N LEU A 68 -33.32 -6.70 -7.37
CA LEU A 68 -32.88 -7.32 -8.62
C LEU A 68 -33.81 -7.05 -9.82
N SER A 69 -34.67 -6.02 -9.76
CA SER A 69 -35.34 -5.48 -10.94
C SER A 69 -34.92 -4.04 -11.20
N ILE A 70 -33.66 -3.86 -11.60
CA ILE A 70 -33.28 -2.65 -12.36
C ILE A 70 -33.94 -2.85 -13.72
N SER A 71 -35.02 -2.11 -14.01
CA SER A 71 -35.46 -1.97 -15.41
C SER A 71 -34.35 -1.21 -16.13
N PRO A 72 -33.60 -1.81 -17.07
CA PRO A 72 -32.66 -1.05 -17.86
C PRO A 72 -33.46 -0.04 -18.69
N GLN A 73 -33.10 1.24 -18.61
CA GLN A 73 -33.58 2.21 -19.58
C GLN A 73 -33.20 1.67 -20.97
N VAL A 74 -34.20 1.43 -21.81
CA VAL A 74 -33.99 1.01 -23.20
C VAL A 74 -33.55 2.26 -23.98
N PRO A 75 -32.50 2.19 -24.82
CA PRO A 75 -32.04 3.33 -25.61
C PRO A 75 -33.19 3.95 -26.41
N LEU A 76 -33.16 5.29 -26.52
CA LEU A 76 -34.11 6.06 -27.32
C LEU A 76 -34.04 5.59 -28.78
N ASP A 77 -35.08 4.89 -29.20
CA ASP A 77 -35.33 4.33 -30.53
C ASP A 77 -34.19 3.47 -31.14
N ASN A 78 -34.53 2.24 -31.54
CA ASN A 78 -33.67 1.31 -32.31
C ASN A 78 -33.28 1.83 -33.72
N ALA A 79 -33.35 3.13 -33.98
CA ALA A 79 -33.02 3.76 -35.24
C ALA A 79 -31.49 3.84 -35.42
N GLY A 80 -30.86 2.69 -35.68
CA GLY A 80 -29.46 2.63 -36.16
C GLY A 80 -28.60 1.51 -35.60
N SER A 81 -29.12 0.55 -34.84
CA SER A 81 -28.30 -0.45 -34.10
C SER A 81 -27.59 -1.52 -34.95
N GLU A 82 -27.46 -1.33 -36.26
CA GLU A 82 -26.86 -2.36 -37.14
C GLU A 82 -25.32 -2.35 -37.16
N SER A 83 -24.61 -1.39 -36.55
CA SER A 83 -23.18 -1.19 -36.85
C SER A 83 -22.15 -1.46 -35.74
N VAL A 84 -22.52 -1.55 -34.45
CA VAL A 84 -21.51 -1.76 -33.38
C VAL A 84 -21.27 -3.24 -33.14
N SER A 85 -20.09 -3.73 -33.53
CA SER A 85 -19.65 -5.09 -33.25
C SER A 85 -19.47 -5.30 -31.73
N LEU A 86 -20.36 -6.08 -31.12
CA LEU A 86 -20.28 -6.44 -29.70
C LEU A 86 -18.94 -7.13 -29.36
N SER A 87 -18.39 -7.93 -30.28
CA SER A 87 -17.08 -8.56 -30.09
C SER A 87 -15.96 -7.53 -30.08
N GLY A 88 -16.04 -6.50 -30.92
CA GLY A 88 -15.08 -5.39 -30.96
C GLY A 88 -15.11 -4.56 -29.67
N LEU A 89 -16.29 -4.23 -29.16
CA LEU A 89 -16.45 -3.52 -27.89
C LEU A 89 -15.85 -4.30 -26.72
N LEU A 90 -16.20 -5.58 -26.60
CA LEU A 90 -15.70 -6.44 -25.52
C LEU A 90 -14.19 -6.68 -25.60
N SER A 91 -13.63 -6.76 -26.81
CA SER A 91 -12.18 -6.89 -27.00
C SER A 91 -11.45 -5.62 -26.54
N LEU A 92 -11.92 -4.44 -26.93
CA LEU A 92 -11.36 -3.15 -26.48
C LEU A 92 -11.45 -3.02 -24.96
N HIS A 93 -12.62 -3.32 -24.38
CA HIS A 93 -12.84 -3.30 -22.93
C HIS A 93 -11.88 -4.23 -22.19
N LYS A 94 -11.72 -5.47 -22.67
CA LYS A 94 -10.78 -6.43 -22.11
C LYS A 94 -9.34 -5.90 -22.13
N SER A 95 -8.87 -5.40 -23.28
CA SER A 95 -7.50 -4.90 -23.39
C SER A 95 -7.23 -3.70 -22.46
N LEU A 96 -8.21 -2.80 -22.29
CA LEU A 96 -8.09 -1.72 -21.33
C LEU A 96 -7.94 -2.25 -19.90
N ILE A 97 -8.71 -3.26 -19.49
CA ILE A 97 -8.70 -3.81 -18.12
C ILE A 97 -7.44 -4.64 -17.85
N GLU A 98 -6.93 -5.38 -18.83
CA GLU A 98 -5.74 -6.23 -18.66
C GLU A 98 -4.46 -5.42 -18.39
N ILE A 99 -4.43 -4.14 -18.78
CA ILE A 99 -3.32 -3.25 -18.48
C ILE A 99 -3.55 -2.59 -17.12
N PRO A 100 -2.72 -2.88 -16.10
CA PRO A 100 -2.84 -2.24 -14.79
C PRO A 100 -2.65 -0.72 -14.91
N SER A 101 -3.57 0.04 -14.35
CA SER A 101 -3.52 1.50 -14.36
C SER A 101 -4.01 2.03 -13.03
N ILE A 102 -3.40 1.58 -11.94
CA ILE A 102 -3.66 2.20 -10.64
C ILE A 102 -3.19 3.64 -10.73
N SER A 103 -3.85 4.59 -10.06
CA SER A 103 -3.43 5.99 -10.12
C SER A 103 -1.94 6.13 -9.81
N ASN A 104 -1.23 6.92 -10.62
CA ASN A 104 0.24 7.04 -10.74
C ASN A 104 0.97 5.94 -11.54
N SER A 105 0.27 4.95 -12.11
CA SER A 105 0.82 3.90 -12.98
C SER A 105 0.11 3.80 -14.33
N GLU A 106 -0.43 4.91 -14.85
CA GLU A 106 -1.30 4.92 -16.03
C GLU A 106 -0.57 4.94 -17.38
N TYR A 107 0.76 5.11 -17.38
CA TYR A 107 1.54 5.34 -18.60
C TYR A 107 1.30 4.27 -19.67
N GLU A 108 1.35 3.00 -19.27
CA GLU A 108 1.24 1.87 -20.21
C GLU A 108 -0.14 1.82 -20.87
N VAL A 109 -1.22 2.04 -20.11
CA VAL A 109 -2.58 2.07 -20.68
C VAL A 109 -2.76 3.30 -21.58
N GLY A 110 -2.18 4.44 -21.23
CA GLY A 110 -2.20 5.65 -22.06
C GLY A 110 -1.48 5.46 -23.39
N GLN A 111 -0.28 4.89 -23.39
CA GLN A 111 0.49 4.59 -24.61
C GLN A 111 -0.23 3.57 -25.50
N TRP A 112 -0.78 2.52 -24.88
CA TRP A 112 -1.56 1.52 -25.59
C TRP A 112 -2.81 2.13 -26.25
N LEU A 113 -3.56 2.95 -25.50
CA LEU A 113 -4.77 3.60 -25.99
C LEU A 113 -4.47 4.61 -27.10
N ALA A 114 -3.38 5.37 -26.98
CA ALA A 114 -2.93 6.28 -28.02
C ALA A 114 -2.58 5.52 -29.32
N SER A 115 -1.93 4.36 -29.19
CA SER A 115 -1.57 3.51 -30.33
C SER A 115 -2.81 2.89 -30.97
N TYR A 116 -3.76 2.41 -30.15
CA TYR A 116 -5.05 1.90 -30.60
C TYR A 116 -5.81 2.93 -31.44
N LEU A 117 -6.01 4.14 -30.91
CA LEU A 117 -6.75 5.21 -31.57
C LEU A 117 -6.08 5.69 -32.87
N LYS A 118 -4.74 5.73 -32.92
CA LYS A 118 -4.00 6.00 -34.16
C LYS A 118 -4.24 4.90 -35.20
N GLY A 119 -4.22 3.64 -34.78
CA GLY A 119 -4.51 2.49 -35.64
C GLY A 119 -5.92 2.51 -36.24
N GLU A 120 -6.89 3.03 -35.48
CA GLU A 120 -8.27 3.24 -35.93
C GLU A 120 -8.44 4.49 -36.80
N GLY A 121 -7.38 5.23 -37.10
CA GLY A 121 -7.38 6.38 -38.02
C GLY A 121 -7.72 7.74 -37.39
N PHE A 122 -7.66 7.88 -36.06
CA PHE A 122 -7.79 9.18 -35.40
C PHE A 122 -6.46 9.92 -35.33
N THR A 123 -6.53 11.26 -35.32
CA THR A 123 -5.38 12.09 -34.95
C THR A 123 -5.29 12.14 -33.43
N VAL A 124 -4.15 11.71 -32.87
CA VAL A 124 -3.96 11.58 -31.42
C VAL A 124 -2.82 12.46 -30.94
N LYS A 125 -3.07 13.22 -29.87
CA LYS A 125 -2.09 14.00 -29.12
C LYS A 125 -2.05 13.54 -27.68
N SER A 126 -0.86 13.18 -27.21
CA SER A 126 -0.61 13.01 -25.78
C SER A 126 -0.35 14.36 -25.13
N GLN A 127 -0.91 14.58 -23.95
CA GLN A 127 -0.59 15.71 -23.09
C GLN A 127 0.09 15.18 -21.83
N VAL A 128 1.37 15.53 -21.65
CA VAL A 128 2.14 15.12 -20.48
C VAL A 128 1.61 15.81 -19.23
N VAL A 129 1.22 15.00 -18.24
CA VAL A 129 0.73 15.44 -16.92
C VAL A 129 1.87 15.40 -15.90
N SER A 130 2.65 14.31 -15.90
CA SER A 130 3.87 14.17 -15.11
C SER A 130 4.93 13.43 -15.92
N THR A 131 6.21 13.69 -15.65
CA THR A 131 7.35 12.96 -16.22
C THR A 131 7.92 11.91 -15.28
N ASP A 132 7.64 12.02 -13.98
CA ASP A 132 8.07 11.06 -12.96
C ASP A 132 7.00 10.91 -11.85
N PRO A 133 6.31 9.76 -11.76
CA PRO A 133 6.21 8.74 -12.81
C PRO A 133 5.60 9.36 -14.09
N PRO A 134 5.92 8.84 -15.29
CA PRO A 134 5.40 9.37 -16.54
C PRO A 134 3.89 9.15 -16.62
N ARG A 135 3.12 10.19 -16.93
CA ARG A 135 1.65 10.17 -16.96
C ARG A 135 1.15 11.10 -18.05
N GLU A 136 0.22 10.64 -18.88
CA GLU A 136 -0.25 11.41 -20.04
C GLU A 136 -1.77 11.29 -20.20
N ASN A 137 -2.43 12.41 -20.48
CA ASN A 137 -3.78 12.41 -21.02
C ASN A 137 -3.73 12.11 -22.52
N ILE A 138 -4.74 11.43 -23.05
CA ILE A 138 -4.84 11.11 -24.48
C ILE A 138 -5.98 11.89 -25.10
N TYR A 139 -5.68 12.82 -26.01
CA TYR A 139 -6.66 13.58 -26.78
C TYR A 139 -6.68 13.10 -28.24
N ALA A 140 -7.84 12.64 -28.72
CA ALA A 140 -8.04 12.11 -30.06
C ALA A 140 -9.21 12.80 -30.78
N TYR A 141 -9.07 13.03 -32.08
CA TYR A 141 -10.10 13.70 -32.89
C TYR A 141 -10.03 13.28 -34.38
N ILE A 142 -11.10 13.58 -35.12
CA ILE A 142 -11.22 13.24 -36.55
C ILE A 142 -10.52 14.31 -37.39
N GLY A 143 -9.67 13.89 -38.32
CA GLY A 143 -9.00 14.79 -39.27
C GLY A 143 -7.94 15.67 -38.61
N SER A 144 -7.78 16.90 -39.11
CA SER A 144 -6.78 17.87 -38.68
C SER A 144 -7.31 18.92 -37.69
N ALA A 145 -8.63 19.11 -37.61
CA ALA A 145 -9.28 20.09 -36.76
C ALA A 145 -9.17 19.75 -35.28
N HIS A 146 -8.18 20.36 -34.64
CA HIS A 146 -7.89 20.21 -33.22
C HIS A 146 -9.03 20.68 -32.29
N LYS A 147 -9.79 21.68 -32.72
CA LYS A 147 -10.95 22.21 -32.00
C LYS A 147 -12.21 21.47 -32.45
N THR A 148 -12.91 20.86 -31.50
CA THR A 148 -14.15 20.14 -31.76
C THR A 148 -15.34 20.81 -31.10
N ARG A 149 -16.55 20.54 -31.60
CA ARG A 149 -17.79 21.06 -31.02
C ARG A 149 -18.15 20.33 -29.72
N THR A 150 -18.00 19.01 -29.71
CA THR A 150 -18.31 18.15 -28.55
C THR A 150 -17.05 17.45 -28.07
N LEU A 151 -16.92 17.32 -26.75
CA LEU A 151 -15.93 16.48 -26.10
C LEU A 151 -16.63 15.30 -25.43
N ILE A 152 -16.10 14.10 -25.61
CA ILE A 152 -16.40 12.96 -24.73
C ILE A 152 -15.16 12.65 -23.92
N THR A 153 -15.34 12.41 -22.64
CA THR A 153 -14.22 12.22 -21.71
C THR A 153 -14.54 11.21 -20.62
N SER A 154 -13.50 10.56 -20.12
CA SER A 154 -13.54 9.58 -19.04
C SER A 154 -12.11 9.37 -18.53
N HIS A 155 -11.94 8.87 -17.32
CA HIS A 155 -10.61 8.55 -16.79
C HIS A 155 -10.16 7.12 -17.12
N ILE A 156 -8.85 6.89 -17.13
CA ILE A 156 -8.22 5.59 -17.41
C ILE A 156 -7.44 5.03 -16.21
N ASP A 157 -7.29 5.81 -15.14
CA ASP A 157 -6.78 5.32 -13.86
C ASP A 157 -7.83 4.53 -13.08
N THR A 158 -7.39 3.83 -12.03
CA THR A 158 -8.24 2.97 -11.19
C THR A 158 -7.73 2.96 -9.75
N VAL A 159 -8.60 2.71 -8.78
CA VAL A 159 -8.17 2.43 -7.39
C VAL A 159 -7.49 1.06 -7.22
N PRO A 160 -6.61 0.89 -6.21
CA PRO A 160 -6.06 -0.42 -5.86
C PRO A 160 -7.12 -1.38 -5.27
N PRO A 161 -6.88 -2.71 -5.30
CA PRO A 161 -5.82 -3.39 -6.05
C PRO A 161 -6.17 -3.53 -7.54
N TYR A 162 -5.17 -3.90 -8.34
CA TYR A 162 -5.38 -4.43 -9.69
C TYR A 162 -6.14 -5.77 -9.62
N TRP A 163 -7.10 -5.94 -10.54
CA TRP A 163 -7.83 -7.19 -10.74
C TRP A 163 -7.94 -7.42 -12.26
N PRO A 164 -7.39 -8.53 -12.80
CA PRO A 164 -7.45 -8.83 -14.22
C PRO A 164 -8.88 -9.04 -14.73
N TYR A 165 -9.04 -8.92 -16.05
CA TYR A 165 -10.29 -9.21 -16.73
C TYR A 165 -10.69 -10.68 -16.58
N GLU A 166 -11.94 -10.92 -16.19
CA GLU A 166 -12.53 -12.25 -16.15
C GLU A 166 -13.99 -12.17 -16.62
N ARG A 167 -14.40 -13.05 -17.54
CA ARG A 167 -15.78 -13.16 -17.96
C ARG A 167 -16.46 -14.32 -17.24
N ARG A 168 -17.53 -14.04 -16.50
CA ARG A 168 -18.36 -15.02 -15.80
C ARG A 168 -19.77 -15.02 -16.38
N GLY A 169 -19.98 -15.82 -17.42
CA GLY A 169 -21.24 -15.84 -18.16
C GLY A 169 -21.55 -14.48 -18.80
N ASN A 170 -22.57 -13.81 -18.26
CA ASN A 170 -23.02 -12.48 -18.71
C ASN A 170 -22.40 -11.33 -17.92
N GLU A 171 -21.55 -11.63 -16.94
CA GLU A 171 -20.86 -10.63 -16.12
C GLU A 171 -19.39 -10.52 -16.53
N ILE A 172 -18.85 -9.31 -16.39
CA ILE A 172 -17.44 -9.01 -16.58
C ILE A 172 -16.90 -8.51 -15.25
N TRP A 173 -15.83 -9.15 -14.80
CA TRP A 173 -15.14 -8.86 -13.57
C TRP A 173 -13.75 -8.33 -13.91
N GLY A 174 -13.24 -7.40 -13.10
CA GLY A 174 -11.94 -6.76 -13.29
C GLY A 174 -11.94 -5.33 -12.80
N ARG A 175 -10.78 -4.84 -12.39
CA ARG A 175 -10.61 -3.46 -11.91
C ARG A 175 -10.73 -2.51 -13.10
N GLY A 176 -11.64 -1.54 -13.01
CA GLY A 176 -11.95 -0.66 -14.12
C GLY A 176 -13.10 -1.11 -15.02
N SER A 177 -13.63 -2.33 -14.83
CA SER A 177 -14.70 -2.88 -15.68
C SER A 177 -15.93 -1.98 -15.78
N VAL A 178 -16.30 -1.36 -14.66
CA VAL A 178 -17.33 -0.33 -14.58
C VAL A 178 -16.69 1.05 -14.56
N ASP A 179 -15.76 1.28 -13.63
CA ASP A 179 -15.23 2.59 -13.23
C ASP A 179 -13.75 2.80 -13.62
N ALA A 180 -13.43 3.45 -14.75
CA ALA A 180 -14.36 3.90 -15.80
C ALA A 180 -14.08 3.29 -17.17
N LYS A 181 -13.27 2.23 -17.27
CA LYS A 181 -12.85 1.64 -18.57
C LYS A 181 -14.03 1.07 -19.40
N GLY A 182 -15.14 0.74 -18.75
CA GLY A 182 -16.40 0.42 -19.43
C GLY A 182 -16.96 1.59 -20.25
N ALA A 183 -16.94 2.79 -19.68
CA ALA A 183 -17.37 4.02 -20.36
C ALA A 183 -16.41 4.37 -21.50
N VAL A 184 -15.09 4.29 -21.25
CA VAL A 184 -14.03 4.53 -22.25
C VAL A 184 -14.27 3.69 -23.51
N ALA A 185 -14.43 2.37 -23.35
CA ALA A 185 -14.63 1.46 -24.48
C ALA A 185 -15.91 1.78 -25.27
N ALA A 186 -17.02 2.06 -24.57
CA ALA A 186 -18.30 2.39 -25.19
C ALA A 186 -18.26 3.72 -25.95
N GLN A 187 -17.63 4.75 -25.36
CA GLN A 187 -17.43 6.06 -25.97
C GLN A 187 -16.63 5.96 -27.27
N ILE A 188 -15.52 5.21 -27.28
CA ILE A 188 -14.69 5.00 -28.47
C ILE A 188 -15.51 4.33 -29.59
N LYS A 189 -16.20 3.22 -29.28
CA LYS A 189 -17.00 2.51 -30.27
C LYS A 189 -18.19 3.31 -30.80
N ALA A 190 -18.78 4.18 -29.98
CA ALA A 190 -19.83 5.08 -30.45
C ALA A 190 -19.29 6.10 -31.48
N VAL A 191 -18.12 6.69 -31.22
CA VAL A 191 -17.50 7.63 -32.16
C VAL A 191 -17.08 6.95 -33.46
N GLU A 192 -16.49 5.75 -33.39
CA GLU A 192 -16.16 4.95 -34.58
C GLU A 192 -17.41 4.66 -35.43
N ALA A 193 -18.49 4.17 -34.83
CA ALA A 193 -19.72 3.85 -35.55
C ALA A 193 -20.38 5.09 -36.19
N LEU A 194 -20.36 6.24 -35.49
CA LEU A 194 -20.88 7.50 -36.03
C LEU A 194 -20.01 8.03 -37.18
N ARG A 195 -18.69 7.88 -37.07
CA ARG A 195 -17.76 8.26 -38.14
C ARG A 195 -17.94 7.39 -39.37
N ASP A 196 -18.02 6.07 -39.18
CA ASP A 196 -18.11 5.09 -40.26
C ASP A 196 -19.47 5.18 -41.00
N SER A 197 -20.53 5.53 -40.27
CA SER A 197 -21.84 5.89 -40.86
C SER A 197 -21.89 7.29 -41.49
N LYS A 198 -20.79 8.06 -41.40
CA LYS A 198 -20.67 9.46 -41.86
C LYS A 198 -21.66 10.42 -41.20
N SER A 199 -22.10 10.09 -39.99
CA SER A 199 -22.99 10.93 -39.17
C SER A 199 -22.24 12.07 -38.47
N ILE A 200 -20.93 11.93 -38.30
CA ILE A 200 -20.03 12.96 -37.77
C ILE A 200 -18.85 13.18 -38.71
N SER A 201 -18.26 14.37 -38.63
CA SER A 201 -17.15 14.82 -39.47
C SER A 201 -16.04 15.50 -38.66
N GLU A 202 -14.99 15.93 -39.36
CA GLU A 202 -13.88 16.69 -38.77
C GLU A 202 -14.40 17.93 -38.02
N GLY A 203 -13.97 18.11 -36.76
CA GLY A 203 -14.42 19.20 -35.89
C GLY A 203 -15.71 18.94 -35.11
N ASP A 204 -16.40 17.82 -35.31
CA ASP A 204 -17.63 17.52 -34.55
C ASP A 204 -17.35 17.00 -33.14
N VAL A 205 -16.53 15.95 -33.01
CA VAL A 205 -16.31 15.23 -31.74
C VAL A 205 -14.82 15.00 -31.49
N GLY A 206 -14.40 15.29 -30.25
CA GLY A 206 -13.10 14.92 -29.70
C GLY A 206 -13.27 13.95 -28.53
N MET A 207 -12.31 13.07 -28.33
CA MET A 207 -12.23 12.11 -27.24
C MET A 207 -11.03 12.46 -26.35
N LEU A 208 -11.23 12.62 -25.06
CA LEU A 208 -10.18 12.92 -24.10
C LEU A 208 -10.20 11.90 -22.98
N PHE A 209 -9.08 11.23 -22.74
CA PHE A 209 -8.96 10.24 -21.68
C PHE A 209 -7.92 10.72 -20.67
N VAL A 210 -8.36 10.93 -19.43
CA VAL A 210 -7.56 11.59 -18.38
C VAL A 210 -7.01 10.63 -17.35
N VAL A 211 -5.95 11.05 -16.66
CA VAL A 211 -5.28 10.29 -15.58
C VAL A 211 -5.44 10.98 -14.22
N GLY A 212 -5.50 10.19 -13.15
CA GLY A 212 -5.48 10.69 -11.77
C GLY A 212 -6.79 11.23 -11.22
N GLU A 213 -7.91 10.85 -11.82
CA GLU A 213 -9.26 11.22 -11.37
C GLU A 213 -9.45 10.80 -9.90
N GLU A 214 -9.07 9.56 -9.59
CA GLU A 214 -9.35 8.86 -8.33
C GLU A 214 -8.59 9.45 -7.11
N VAL A 215 -7.65 10.37 -7.36
CA VAL A 215 -6.79 10.96 -6.33
C VAL A 215 -7.08 12.44 -6.16
N ASN A 216 -6.80 13.23 -7.20
CA ASN A 216 -6.80 14.69 -7.17
C ASN A 216 -7.23 15.37 -8.48
N GLY A 217 -7.58 14.61 -9.52
CA GLY A 217 -8.03 15.15 -10.80
C GLY A 217 -6.97 15.93 -11.58
N VAL A 218 -5.67 15.61 -11.39
CA VAL A 218 -4.55 16.32 -12.06
C VAL A 218 -4.62 16.25 -13.58
N GLY A 219 -5.12 15.14 -14.14
CA GLY A 219 -5.30 15.00 -15.58
C GLY A 219 -6.25 16.07 -16.11
N MET A 220 -7.43 16.22 -15.51
CA MET A 220 -8.41 17.23 -15.94
C MET A 220 -7.91 18.66 -15.71
N LEU A 221 -7.22 18.94 -14.60
CA LEU A 221 -6.59 20.26 -14.39
C LEU A 221 -5.61 20.61 -15.52
N LYS A 222 -4.81 19.64 -15.96
CA LYS A 222 -3.83 19.83 -17.04
C LYS A 222 -4.50 20.16 -18.38
N VAL A 223 -5.70 19.66 -18.63
CA VAL A 223 -6.44 19.84 -19.90
C VAL A 223 -6.69 21.31 -20.20
N ASN A 224 -6.85 22.15 -19.17
CA ASN A 224 -7.08 23.59 -19.33
C ASN A 224 -5.94 24.29 -20.08
N GLU A 225 -4.72 23.75 -20.02
CA GLU A 225 -3.55 24.27 -20.77
C GLU A 225 -3.67 24.08 -22.29
N LEU A 226 -4.58 23.22 -22.77
CA LEU A 226 -4.84 23.07 -24.20
C LEU A 226 -5.51 24.31 -24.81
N GLY A 227 -6.09 25.19 -23.98
CA GLY A 227 -6.80 26.39 -24.44
C GLY A 227 -8.01 26.10 -25.33
N LEU A 228 -8.63 24.92 -25.15
CA LEU A 228 -9.78 24.48 -25.93
C LEU A 228 -11.09 24.78 -25.21
N SER A 229 -12.16 24.95 -25.99
CA SER A 229 -13.52 25.10 -25.51
C SER A 229 -14.47 24.29 -26.39
N TRP A 230 -15.40 23.61 -25.73
CA TRP A 230 -16.43 22.80 -26.36
C TRP A 230 -17.82 23.36 -26.04
N ASP A 231 -18.75 23.18 -26.98
CA ASP A 231 -20.16 23.50 -26.76
C ASP A 231 -20.81 22.48 -25.80
N THR A 232 -20.37 21.22 -25.85
CA THR A 232 -20.88 20.16 -24.97
C THR A 232 -19.76 19.22 -24.56
N VAL A 233 -19.71 18.88 -23.27
CA VAL A 233 -18.80 17.86 -22.72
C VAL A 233 -19.61 16.73 -22.13
N ILE A 234 -19.30 15.49 -22.50
CA ILE A 234 -19.94 14.27 -21.99
C ILE A 234 -18.93 13.49 -21.18
N PHE A 235 -19.15 13.41 -19.86
CA PHE A 235 -18.32 12.67 -18.92
C PHE A 235 -18.84 11.24 -18.76
N GLY A 236 -17.95 10.26 -18.88
CA GLY A 236 -18.22 8.83 -18.80
C GLY A 236 -17.95 8.28 -17.42
N GLU A 237 -19.00 8.09 -16.61
CA GLU A 237 -18.92 7.55 -15.25
C GLU A 237 -20.13 6.64 -14.96
N PRO A 238 -20.06 5.77 -13.94
CA PRO A 238 -21.10 4.78 -13.69
C PRO A 238 -22.40 5.39 -13.14
N THR A 239 -23.32 5.66 -14.06
CA THR A 239 -24.58 6.39 -13.82
C THR A 239 -25.82 5.53 -14.08
N GLU A 240 -25.68 4.20 -14.16
CA GLU A 240 -26.78 3.27 -14.44
C GLU A 240 -27.46 3.49 -15.80
N LEU A 241 -26.72 4.02 -16.79
CA LEU A 241 -27.26 4.47 -18.08
C LEU A 241 -28.25 5.64 -17.98
N LYS A 242 -28.34 6.28 -16.81
CA LYS A 242 -29.18 7.46 -16.57
C LYS A 242 -28.34 8.72 -16.73
N LEU A 243 -28.98 9.82 -17.10
CA LEU A 243 -28.29 11.11 -17.19
C LEU A 243 -28.16 11.71 -15.79
N ALA A 244 -26.94 11.88 -15.30
CA ALA A 244 -26.76 12.48 -13.99
C ALA A 244 -27.15 13.97 -14.06
N SER A 245 -28.07 14.35 -13.19
CA SER A 245 -28.44 15.74 -12.93
C SER A 245 -27.43 16.43 -12.01
N GLY A 246 -26.48 15.71 -11.43
CA GLY A 246 -25.43 16.28 -10.61
C GLY A 246 -24.78 15.25 -9.70
N HIS A 247 -23.75 15.67 -9.00
CA HIS A 247 -23.06 14.84 -8.03
C HIS A 247 -22.81 15.58 -6.71
N LYS A 248 -22.69 14.81 -5.62
CA LYS A 248 -22.29 15.36 -4.32
C LYS A 248 -20.85 15.87 -4.38
N GLY A 249 -20.58 16.87 -3.56
CA GLY A 249 -19.24 17.34 -3.26
C GLY A 249 -18.46 16.34 -2.41
N ILE A 250 -17.19 16.65 -2.16
CA ILE A 250 -16.33 15.86 -1.29
C ILE A 250 -15.56 16.76 -0.34
N LEU A 251 -15.40 16.29 0.90
CA LEU A 251 -14.52 16.87 1.90
C LEU A 251 -13.79 15.74 2.61
N LYS A 252 -12.45 15.73 2.52
CA LYS A 252 -11.59 14.76 3.20
C LYS A 252 -11.03 15.41 4.47
N VAL A 253 -11.18 14.76 5.61
CA VAL A 253 -10.74 15.26 6.93
C VAL A 253 -9.84 14.23 7.59
N ARG A 254 -8.68 14.65 8.08
CA ARG A 254 -7.81 13.86 8.94
C ARG A 254 -7.81 14.49 10.34
N ILE A 255 -8.01 13.67 11.36
CA ILE A 255 -8.01 14.09 12.76
C ILE A 255 -6.91 13.31 13.46
N ASP A 256 -5.89 13.99 13.95
CA ASP A 256 -4.75 13.44 14.65
C ASP A 256 -4.83 13.81 16.14
N ALA A 257 -4.70 12.83 17.02
CA ALA A 257 -4.58 13.03 18.45
C ALA A 257 -3.19 12.59 18.90
N HIS A 258 -2.50 13.48 19.59
CA HIS A 258 -1.20 13.16 20.17
C HIS A 258 -1.28 13.25 21.68
N GLY A 259 -0.78 12.22 22.34
CA GLY A 259 -0.69 12.07 23.78
C GLY A 259 0.74 11.77 24.22
N LYS A 260 0.87 11.04 25.32
CA LYS A 260 2.15 10.65 25.92
C LYS A 260 2.05 9.20 26.36
N GLY A 261 2.92 8.36 25.80
CA GLY A 261 2.97 6.95 26.15
C GLY A 261 3.40 6.73 27.61
N GLY A 262 2.90 5.65 28.19
CA GLY A 262 3.18 5.22 29.56
C GLY A 262 2.60 3.83 29.81
N HIS A 263 2.92 3.21 30.94
CA HIS A 263 2.26 1.97 31.32
C HIS A 263 0.84 2.29 31.79
N SER A 264 -0.16 1.56 31.30
CA SER A 264 -1.58 1.79 31.62
C SER A 264 -1.93 1.71 33.12
N GLY A 265 -1.10 1.05 33.93
CA GLY A 265 -1.27 0.97 35.39
C GLY A 265 -0.87 2.24 36.16
N TYR A 266 -0.23 3.20 35.49
CA TYR A 266 0.15 4.50 36.03
C TYR A 266 -0.38 5.61 35.11
N PRO A 267 -1.71 5.77 34.97
CA PRO A 267 -2.30 6.70 34.01
C PRO A 267 -1.81 8.14 34.18
N GLU A 268 -1.43 8.54 35.39
CA GLU A 268 -0.90 9.86 35.72
C GLU A 268 0.43 10.23 35.02
N VAL A 269 1.20 9.24 34.53
CA VAL A 269 2.50 9.50 33.87
C VAL A 269 2.38 9.73 32.36
N GLY A 270 1.22 9.40 31.78
CA GLY A 270 0.92 9.47 30.36
C GLY A 270 -0.32 10.32 30.04
N ARG A 271 -0.66 10.40 28.76
CA ARG A 271 -1.86 11.05 28.24
C ARG A 271 -2.35 10.23 27.06
N ASN A 272 -3.56 9.70 27.13
CA ASN A 272 -4.03 8.74 26.15
C ASN A 272 -4.60 9.45 24.90
N ALA A 273 -3.99 9.23 23.74
CA ALA A 273 -4.45 9.76 22.46
C ALA A 273 -5.86 9.29 22.09
N ASN A 274 -6.22 8.05 22.45
CA ASN A 274 -7.55 7.51 22.17
C ASN A 274 -8.64 8.25 22.97
N ASP A 275 -8.35 8.67 24.21
CA ASP A 275 -9.29 9.40 25.05
C ASP A 275 -9.57 10.83 24.53
N MET A 276 -8.73 11.33 23.62
CA MET A 276 -8.96 12.59 22.92
C MET A 276 -9.67 12.36 21.58
N LEU A 277 -9.26 11.34 20.82
CA LEU A 277 -9.82 11.07 19.49
C LEU A 277 -11.27 10.56 19.55
N ILE A 278 -11.58 9.63 20.46
CA ILE A 278 -12.90 9.00 20.53
C ILE A 278 -14.02 10.02 20.82
N PRO A 279 -13.90 10.93 21.80
CA PRO A 279 -14.91 11.96 22.02
C PRO A 279 -15.10 12.88 20.82
N ALA A 280 -14.01 13.28 20.13
CA ALA A 280 -14.09 14.09 18.92
C ALA A 280 -14.92 13.36 17.85
N LEU A 281 -14.61 12.10 17.56
CA LEU A 281 -15.36 11.31 16.58
C LEU A 281 -16.83 11.07 16.99
N ALA A 282 -17.11 11.00 18.30
CA ALA A 282 -18.48 10.89 18.79
C ALA A 282 -19.29 12.18 18.54
N GLU A 283 -18.67 13.35 18.62
CA GLU A 283 -19.32 14.62 18.26
C GLU A 283 -19.50 14.79 16.75
N LEU A 284 -18.55 14.31 15.95
CA LEU A 284 -18.69 14.28 14.48
C LEU A 284 -20.00 13.61 14.06
N ALA A 285 -20.39 12.54 14.76
CA ALA A 285 -21.61 11.80 14.50
C ALA A 285 -22.91 12.54 14.87
N LYS A 286 -22.80 13.62 15.64
CA LYS A 286 -23.92 14.45 16.09
C LYS A 286 -24.07 15.73 15.29
N ILE A 287 -23.13 16.04 14.39
CA ILE A 287 -23.22 17.19 13.50
C ILE A 287 -24.53 17.09 12.69
N ASP A 288 -25.30 18.16 12.71
CA ASP A 288 -26.47 18.30 11.83
C ASP A 288 -25.98 18.63 10.42
N TRP A 289 -25.84 17.58 9.61
CA TRP A 289 -25.28 17.69 8.28
C TRP A 289 -26.27 18.35 7.32
N PRO A 290 -25.82 19.29 6.47
CA PRO A 290 -26.72 20.00 5.56
C PRO A 290 -27.29 19.03 4.52
N ARG A 291 -28.51 19.33 4.08
CA ARG A 291 -29.24 18.54 3.08
C ARG A 291 -29.88 19.46 2.07
N SER A 292 -29.94 19.02 0.83
CA SER A 292 -30.70 19.69 -0.22
C SER A 292 -31.79 18.79 -0.78
N GLU A 293 -32.81 19.41 -1.38
CA GLU A 293 -33.87 18.67 -2.07
C GLU A 293 -33.31 17.87 -3.25
N ARG A 294 -32.36 18.45 -4.00
CA ARG A 294 -31.75 17.82 -5.18
C ARG A 294 -30.74 16.73 -4.82
N PHE A 295 -29.79 17.01 -3.93
CA PHE A 295 -28.70 16.07 -3.64
C PHE A 295 -28.94 15.23 -2.38
N GLY A 296 -30.06 15.43 -1.68
CA GLY A 296 -30.40 14.69 -0.47
C GLY A 296 -29.49 15.06 0.70
N ASN A 297 -29.16 14.07 1.54
CA ASN A 297 -28.39 14.30 2.76
C ASN A 297 -26.87 14.31 2.49
N THR A 298 -26.16 15.23 3.13
CA THR A 298 -24.71 15.10 3.31
C THR A 298 -24.44 13.86 4.16
N THR A 299 -23.48 13.05 3.75
CA THR A 299 -23.10 11.84 4.49
C THR A 299 -21.63 11.91 4.85
N TYR A 300 -21.24 11.31 5.97
CA TYR A 300 -19.85 11.17 6.36
C TYR A 300 -19.53 9.70 6.61
N ASN A 301 -18.26 9.34 6.41
CA ASN A 301 -17.75 8.01 6.66
C ASN A 301 -16.40 8.12 7.37
N ILE A 302 -16.30 7.60 8.59
CA ILE A 302 -15.01 7.41 9.27
C ILE A 302 -14.38 6.16 8.64
N GLY A 303 -13.67 6.37 7.53
CA GLY A 303 -13.16 5.29 6.69
C GLY A 303 -11.93 4.59 7.25
N ARG A 304 -11.17 5.25 8.13
CA ARG A 304 -10.00 4.66 8.80
C ARG A 304 -9.85 5.26 10.20
N MET A 305 -9.48 4.42 11.16
CA MET A 305 -9.13 4.84 12.52
C MET A 305 -8.03 3.92 13.05
N GLU A 306 -6.98 4.50 13.61
CA GLU A 306 -5.87 3.77 14.24
C GLU A 306 -5.44 4.48 15.52
N GLY A 307 -4.99 3.73 16.52
CA GLY A 307 -4.49 4.33 17.76
C GLY A 307 -4.14 3.29 18.81
N GLY A 308 -3.12 3.58 19.61
CA GLY A 308 -2.62 2.65 20.62
C GLY A 308 -1.73 1.55 20.04
N VAL A 309 -1.06 0.83 20.94
CA VAL A 309 0.15 0.05 20.61
C VAL A 309 0.18 -1.32 21.29
N ALA A 310 -0.42 -1.40 22.49
CA ALA A 310 -0.74 -2.60 23.25
C ALA A 310 -1.82 -2.20 24.29
N ASP A 311 -2.53 -3.18 24.84
CA ASP A 311 -3.54 -2.96 25.89
C ASP A 311 -2.93 -2.39 27.19
N ASN A 312 -1.70 -2.78 27.51
CA ASN A 312 -0.98 -2.33 28.70
C ASN A 312 -0.16 -1.03 28.51
N VAL A 313 -0.30 -0.37 27.36
CA VAL A 313 0.42 0.88 27.03
C VAL A 313 -0.57 1.99 26.67
N ILE A 314 -0.46 3.11 27.38
CA ILE A 314 -1.20 4.35 27.07
C ILE A 314 -0.89 4.78 25.64
N ALA A 315 -1.91 4.99 24.81
CA ALA A 315 -1.72 5.36 23.41
C ALA A 315 -1.05 6.74 23.33
N ALA A 316 0.15 6.80 22.75
CA ALA A 316 0.82 8.07 22.52
C ALA A 316 0.25 8.77 21.27
N GLU A 317 -0.32 8.02 20.33
CA GLU A 317 -0.81 8.51 19.05
C GLU A 317 -2.09 7.79 18.65
N ALA A 318 -2.99 8.53 18.02
CA ALA A 318 -4.19 8.02 17.38
C ALA A 318 -4.60 8.96 16.23
N TYR A 319 -5.20 8.44 15.17
CA TYR A 319 -5.75 9.26 14.11
C TYR A 319 -6.99 8.63 13.46
N ALA A 320 -7.78 9.45 12.78
CA ALA A 320 -8.89 9.04 11.93
C ALA A 320 -8.89 9.77 10.59
N ILE A 321 -9.39 9.10 9.56
CA ILE A 321 -9.64 9.67 8.24
C ILE A 321 -11.13 9.57 7.95
N VAL A 322 -11.73 10.73 7.66
CA VAL A 322 -13.15 10.89 7.41
C VAL A 322 -13.34 11.41 5.98
N SER A 323 -14.26 10.79 5.24
CA SER A 323 -14.73 11.30 3.95
C SER A 323 -16.17 11.77 4.10
N VAL A 324 -16.44 13.01 3.71
CA VAL A 324 -17.76 13.62 3.74
C VAL A 324 -18.23 13.86 2.30
N ARG A 325 -19.40 13.34 1.93
CA ARG A 325 -20.08 13.60 0.67
C ARG A 325 -21.05 14.76 0.85
N VAL A 326 -20.67 15.92 0.35
CA VAL A 326 -21.36 17.20 0.60
C VAL A 326 -22.55 17.35 -0.32
N ALA A 327 -23.77 17.37 0.22
CA ALA A 327 -25.00 17.52 -0.54
C ALA A 327 -25.50 18.98 -0.60
N ASP A 328 -25.02 19.84 0.28
CA ASP A 328 -25.37 21.25 0.33
C ASP A 328 -24.36 22.04 1.16
N GLY A 329 -24.33 23.36 0.98
CA GLY A 329 -23.50 24.29 1.74
C GLY A 329 -22.09 24.50 1.19
N ASP A 330 -21.45 25.55 1.72
CA ASP A 330 -20.05 25.88 1.43
C ASP A 330 -19.11 24.93 2.20
N PRO A 331 -18.19 24.21 1.51
CA PRO A 331 -17.19 23.37 2.15
C PRO A 331 -16.38 24.08 3.23
N GLU A 332 -16.11 25.39 3.10
CA GLU A 332 -15.39 26.14 4.12
C GLU A 332 -16.21 26.34 5.39
N VAL A 333 -17.53 26.49 5.28
CA VAL A 333 -18.44 26.52 6.43
C VAL A 333 -18.50 25.15 7.11
N LEU A 334 -18.51 24.07 6.32
CA LEU A 334 -18.46 22.71 6.87
C LEU A 334 -17.14 22.42 7.57
N LYS A 335 -16.00 22.82 7.00
CA LYS A 335 -14.69 22.72 7.64
C LYS A 335 -14.68 23.45 8.97
N ARG A 336 -15.21 24.68 9.04
CA ARG A 336 -15.33 25.41 10.31
C ARG A 336 -16.23 24.69 11.30
N THR A 337 -17.41 24.25 10.86
CA THR A 337 -18.37 23.53 11.72
C THR A 337 -17.77 22.26 12.31
N ILE A 338 -17.08 21.46 11.50
CA ILE A 338 -16.35 20.26 11.95
C ILE A 338 -15.27 20.67 12.94
N SER A 339 -14.38 21.61 12.56
CA SER A 339 -13.30 22.04 13.43
C SER A 339 -13.79 22.54 14.79
N ASP A 340 -14.80 23.42 14.80
CA ASP A 340 -15.35 24.00 16.02
C ASP A 340 -16.01 22.93 16.89
N THR A 341 -16.77 22.00 16.30
CA THR A 341 -17.42 20.90 17.01
C THR A 341 -16.41 19.96 17.66
N LEU A 342 -15.36 19.58 16.91
CA LEU A 342 -14.34 18.65 17.40
C LEU A 342 -13.44 19.30 18.46
N LEU A 343 -13.02 20.54 18.24
CA LEU A 343 -12.14 21.27 19.16
C LEU A 343 -12.87 21.70 20.44
N ALA A 344 -14.19 21.82 20.43
CA ALA A 344 -14.98 22.10 21.64
C ALA A 344 -14.89 20.98 22.69
N VAL A 345 -14.76 19.73 22.26
CA VAL A 345 -14.67 18.56 23.15
C VAL A 345 -13.23 18.10 23.33
N SER A 346 -12.42 18.16 22.27
CA SER A 346 -11.03 17.72 22.29
C SER A 346 -10.12 18.81 21.70
N PRO A 347 -9.76 19.86 22.46
CA PRO A 347 -9.01 21.00 21.94
C PRO A 347 -7.59 20.67 21.47
N ASP A 348 -7.05 19.51 21.87
CA ASP A 348 -5.70 19.06 21.56
C ASP A 348 -5.59 18.20 20.29
N VAL A 349 -6.70 17.93 19.58
CA VAL A 349 -6.62 17.22 18.30
C VAL A 349 -6.23 18.17 17.18
N LYS A 350 -5.37 17.71 16.27
CA LYS A 350 -5.00 18.42 15.05
C LYS A 350 -5.90 17.97 13.92
N ILE A 351 -6.55 18.92 13.26
CA ILE A 351 -7.46 18.65 12.14
C ILE A 351 -6.80 19.15 10.86
N THR A 352 -6.71 18.29 9.85
CA THR A 352 -6.15 18.60 8.54
C THR A 352 -7.18 18.27 7.47
N TYR A 353 -7.40 19.18 6.53
CA TYR A 353 -8.32 18.97 5.41
C TYR A 353 -7.55 18.63 4.14
N GLY A 354 -8.02 17.64 3.39
CA GLY A 354 -7.43 17.28 2.12
C GLY A 354 -7.67 18.33 1.02
N PRO A 355 -6.77 18.45 0.03
CA PRO A 355 -6.99 19.30 -1.14
C PRO A 355 -8.20 18.80 -1.96
N GLY A 356 -8.74 19.68 -2.80
CA GLY A 356 -9.87 19.33 -3.67
C GLY A 356 -11.20 19.16 -2.93
N SER A 357 -11.41 19.91 -1.85
CA SER A 357 -12.73 19.94 -1.18
C SER A 357 -13.66 20.88 -1.93
N TYR A 358 -14.83 20.40 -2.33
CA TYR A 358 -15.82 21.18 -3.09
C TYR A 358 -17.26 20.77 -2.74
N GLY A 359 -18.22 21.66 -3.02
CA GLY A 359 -19.65 21.48 -2.76
C GLY A 359 -20.36 20.63 -3.82
N PRO A 360 -21.67 20.42 -3.73
CA PRO A 360 -22.41 19.70 -4.76
C PRO A 360 -22.31 20.39 -6.12
N VAL A 361 -22.21 19.61 -7.19
CA VAL A 361 -22.05 20.12 -8.57
C VAL A 361 -23.30 19.76 -9.38
N PRO A 362 -24.12 20.75 -9.79
CA PRO A 362 -25.23 20.51 -10.70
C PRO A 362 -24.70 20.26 -12.13
N ILE A 363 -25.40 19.39 -12.85
CA ILE A 363 -25.06 19.01 -14.22
C ILE A 363 -26.29 19.17 -15.10
N ASP A 364 -26.07 19.57 -16.35
CA ASP A 364 -27.14 19.80 -17.31
C ASP A 364 -27.72 18.44 -17.76
N HIS A 365 -29.04 18.27 -17.60
CA HIS A 365 -29.74 17.00 -17.82
C HIS A 365 -31.01 17.14 -18.67
N ASP A 366 -31.08 18.19 -19.49
CA ASP A 366 -32.21 18.53 -20.37
C ASP A 366 -32.18 17.75 -21.70
N VAL A 367 -31.93 16.45 -21.65
CA VAL A 367 -32.02 15.56 -22.82
C VAL A 367 -33.28 14.71 -22.68
N GLU A 368 -34.24 14.92 -23.59
CA GLU A 368 -35.49 14.17 -23.58
C GLU A 368 -35.24 12.66 -23.68
N GLY A 369 -36.03 11.89 -22.94
CA GLY A 369 -36.00 10.42 -23.02
C GLY A 369 -34.94 9.73 -22.16
N PHE A 370 -34.12 10.48 -21.41
CA PHE A 370 -33.27 9.93 -20.36
C PHE A 370 -33.92 10.01 -18.98
N GLU A 371 -33.86 8.90 -18.23
CA GLU A 371 -34.05 8.97 -16.79
C GLU A 371 -32.92 9.78 -16.17
N THR A 372 -33.18 10.45 -15.05
CA THR A 372 -32.20 11.28 -14.36
C THR A 372 -31.89 10.76 -12.96
N ILE A 373 -30.64 10.92 -12.54
CA ILE A 373 -30.17 10.50 -11.22
C ILE A 373 -29.27 11.58 -10.61
N VAL A 374 -29.15 11.60 -9.28
CA VAL A 374 -28.05 12.29 -8.60
C VAL A 374 -27.10 11.25 -8.06
N VAL A 375 -25.82 11.37 -8.39
CA VAL A 375 -24.80 10.43 -7.92
C VAL A 375 -24.16 10.90 -6.61
N ASN A 376 -23.77 9.92 -5.77
CA ASN A 376 -23.27 10.18 -4.42
C ASN A 376 -21.74 10.27 -4.33
N TYR A 377 -21.03 9.92 -5.40
CA TYR A 377 -19.58 10.11 -5.53
C TYR A 377 -19.29 11.49 -6.13
N GLY A 378 -18.06 11.98 -5.96
CA GLY A 378 -17.60 13.20 -6.63
C GLY A 378 -16.72 12.81 -7.81
N THR A 379 -16.54 13.72 -8.76
CA THR A 379 -15.69 13.52 -9.95
C THR A 379 -14.90 14.80 -10.25
N ASP A 380 -13.91 14.73 -11.14
CA ASP A 380 -13.06 15.85 -11.54
C ASP A 380 -13.69 16.85 -12.52
N ILE A 381 -15.00 16.72 -12.84
CA ILE A 381 -15.75 17.62 -13.74
C ILE A 381 -15.55 19.11 -13.43
N LEU A 382 -15.42 19.49 -12.15
CA LEU A 382 -15.23 20.89 -11.75
C LEU A 382 -13.85 21.45 -12.14
N HIS A 383 -12.87 20.59 -12.37
CA HIS A 383 -11.50 20.99 -12.71
C HIS A 383 -11.36 21.36 -14.18
N LEU A 384 -12.37 21.10 -15.01
CA LEU A 384 -12.41 21.56 -16.38
C LEU A 384 -12.89 23.02 -16.43
N ASP A 385 -11.94 23.92 -16.73
CA ASP A 385 -12.17 25.35 -16.85
C ASP A 385 -12.68 25.72 -18.25
N GLY A 386 -13.60 26.67 -18.31
CA GLY A 386 -14.05 27.25 -19.57
C GLY A 386 -15.56 27.48 -19.64
N ASP A 387 -15.96 28.30 -20.61
CA ASP A 387 -17.35 28.65 -20.90
C ASP A 387 -18.03 27.57 -21.76
N HIS A 388 -17.97 26.32 -21.27
CA HIS A 388 -18.64 25.19 -21.92
C HIS A 388 -20.14 25.35 -21.76
N LYS A 389 -20.87 25.39 -22.87
CA LYS A 389 -22.31 25.68 -22.82
C LYS A 389 -23.10 24.61 -22.07
N ARG A 390 -22.66 23.34 -22.15
CA ARG A 390 -23.34 22.20 -21.50
C ARG A 390 -22.35 21.15 -21.00
N ARG A 391 -22.57 20.65 -19.78
CA ARG A 391 -21.87 19.48 -19.21
C ARG A 391 -22.88 18.35 -19.01
N ARG A 392 -22.59 17.17 -19.53
CA ARG A 392 -23.43 15.96 -19.47
C ARG A 392 -22.69 14.87 -18.73
N PHE A 393 -23.41 14.05 -17.97
CA PHE A 393 -22.81 12.98 -17.18
C PHE A 393 -23.55 11.67 -17.39
N LEU A 394 -22.91 10.73 -18.10
CA LEU A 394 -23.57 9.51 -18.58
C LEU A 394 -22.55 8.40 -18.80
N GLY A 395 -22.86 7.19 -18.34
CA GLY A 395 -22.01 6.02 -18.47
C GLY A 395 -22.69 4.74 -17.96
N PRO A 396 -21.93 3.64 -17.85
CA PRO A 396 -22.48 2.29 -17.70
C PRO A 396 -23.10 2.01 -16.31
N GLN A 397 -23.52 0.75 -16.10
CA GLN A 397 -24.23 0.27 -14.89
C GLN A 397 -23.58 0.68 -13.56
N ALA A 398 -24.36 0.62 -12.47
CA ALA A 398 -23.90 0.94 -11.11
C ALA A 398 -22.63 0.19 -10.70
N MET A 399 -21.82 0.83 -9.85
CA MET A 399 -20.78 0.14 -9.09
C MET A 399 -21.42 -0.88 -8.13
N ILE A 400 -21.48 -2.15 -8.50
CA ILE A 400 -21.86 -3.22 -7.57
C ILE A 400 -20.61 -3.63 -6.80
N LEU A 401 -20.44 -3.06 -5.60
CA LEU A 401 -19.39 -3.46 -4.66
C LEU A 401 -19.78 -4.79 -4.01
N SER A 402 -19.03 -5.86 -4.27
CA SER A 402 -19.22 -7.15 -3.58
C SER A 402 -18.97 -7.00 -2.06
N PRO A 403 -19.94 -7.34 -1.18
CA PRO A 403 -19.75 -7.30 0.27
C PRO A 403 -18.60 -8.18 0.76
N SER A 404 -18.30 -9.25 0.03
CA SER A 404 -17.24 -10.22 0.35
C SER A 404 -15.83 -9.65 0.20
N LEU A 405 -15.66 -8.56 -0.57
CA LEU A 405 -14.35 -7.90 -0.71
C LEU A 405 -13.97 -7.06 0.52
N TYR A 406 -14.95 -6.58 1.30
CA TYR A 406 -14.69 -5.78 2.51
C TYR A 406 -14.42 -6.65 3.74
N LEU A 407 -15.07 -7.81 3.86
CA LEU A 407 -14.95 -8.68 5.05
C LEU A 407 -13.58 -9.37 5.19
N GLY A 408 -12.82 -9.52 4.09
CA GLY A 408 -11.47 -10.10 4.12
C GLY A 408 -10.35 -9.13 4.53
N ILE A 409 -10.66 -7.85 4.74
CA ILE A 409 -9.68 -6.77 5.01
C ILE A 409 -9.48 -6.53 6.52
N PHE A 410 -10.30 -7.13 7.38
CA PHE A 410 -10.24 -6.91 8.83
C PHE A 410 -9.34 -7.91 9.56
N SER A 411 -8.04 -7.64 9.55
CA SER A 411 -7.14 -8.07 10.63
C SER A 411 -5.90 -7.16 10.67
N PRO A 412 -5.85 -6.16 11.58
CA PRO A 412 -4.66 -5.34 11.75
C PRO A 412 -3.75 -5.94 12.83
N PRO A 413 -2.42 -5.94 12.66
CA PRO A 413 -1.49 -5.97 13.78
C PRO A 413 -0.97 -4.56 14.10
N PHE A 414 -1.13 -4.21 15.36
CA PHE A 414 -0.64 -3.06 16.12
C PHE A 414 0.88 -2.79 16.03
N CYS A 415 1.31 -1.52 16.06
CA CYS A 415 2.62 -1.05 16.62
C CYS A 415 2.78 0.50 16.69
N PRO A 416 3.75 1.05 17.47
CA PRO A 416 3.63 2.26 18.30
C PRO A 416 4.32 3.55 17.82
N ARG A 417 3.79 4.67 18.35
CA ARG A 417 4.45 5.77 19.13
C ARG A 417 4.71 7.13 18.49
N ALA A 418 4.15 8.11 19.22
CA ALA A 418 4.31 9.55 19.17
C ALA A 418 5.55 10.14 19.83
N THR A 419 5.77 11.43 19.53
CA THR A 419 5.91 12.48 20.56
C THR A 419 5.52 13.90 20.08
N LEU A 420 4.84 14.65 20.96
CA LEU A 420 4.34 16.04 20.83
C LEU A 420 5.42 17.13 21.07
N PRO A 421 5.21 18.39 20.58
CA PRO A 421 6.01 19.57 20.91
C PRO A 421 5.39 20.48 22.00
N ALA A 422 6.21 21.39 22.56
CA ALA A 422 5.89 22.30 23.67
C ALA A 422 5.31 23.67 23.22
N LEU A 423 4.57 24.27 24.16
CA LEU A 423 3.81 25.52 24.14
C LEU A 423 4.53 26.78 23.63
N SER A 424 3.75 27.66 23.00
CA SER A 424 4.06 29.04 22.65
C SER A 424 3.42 30.03 23.63
N GLN A 425 4.06 31.21 23.85
CA GLN A 425 3.42 32.54 23.96
C GLN A 425 4.49 33.67 24.02
N PRO A 426 4.14 34.92 23.66
CA PRO A 426 5.02 35.85 22.92
C PRO A 426 5.45 37.09 23.72
N PHE A 427 6.64 37.65 23.47
CA PHE A 427 6.90 39.09 23.68
C PHE A 427 8.09 39.62 22.84
N ALA A 428 7.83 40.78 22.24
CA ALA A 428 8.73 41.87 21.85
C ALA A 428 9.85 41.63 20.81
N THR A 429 9.69 42.38 19.72
CA THR A 429 10.66 42.71 18.67
C THR A 429 12.05 43.08 19.20
N HIS A 430 13.07 42.27 18.93
CA HIS A 430 14.47 42.70 18.82
C HIS A 430 15.15 41.89 17.70
N HIS A 431 15.69 42.60 16.71
CA HIS A 431 16.45 42.03 15.60
C HIS A 431 17.70 41.29 16.11
N TYR A 432 17.76 39.98 15.87
CA TYR A 432 19.00 39.21 15.82
C TYR A 432 19.00 38.36 14.54
N PRO A 433 20.07 38.39 13.72
CA PRO A 433 20.18 37.53 12.56
C PRO A 433 20.57 36.13 13.06
N LEU A 434 19.68 35.15 12.89
CA LEU A 434 20.04 33.74 12.98
C LEU A 434 19.68 33.05 11.66
N PRO A 435 20.48 32.07 11.21
CA PRO A 435 20.48 31.59 9.83
C PRO A 435 19.22 30.79 9.52
N ILE A 436 18.72 30.93 8.31
CA ILE A 436 17.72 30.04 7.71
C ILE A 436 18.30 28.62 7.75
N MET A 437 17.85 27.78 8.68
CA MET A 437 18.14 26.34 8.61
C MET A 437 17.35 25.77 7.43
N ALA A 438 18.07 25.36 6.40
CA ALA A 438 17.53 24.59 5.29
C ALA A 438 16.83 23.32 5.82
N ARG A 439 15.64 23.01 5.30
CA ARG A 439 14.94 21.75 5.61
C ARG A 439 15.79 20.58 5.13
N GLN A 440 16.42 19.85 6.06
CA GLN A 440 17.23 18.66 5.75
C GLN A 440 16.31 17.50 5.34
N ARG A 441 16.61 16.83 4.20
CA ARG A 441 15.88 15.63 3.76
C ARG A 441 16.01 14.51 4.80
N SER A 442 14.94 13.77 5.07
CA SER A 442 15.00 12.56 5.91
C SER A 442 15.73 11.43 5.18
N ILE A 443 16.45 10.56 5.89
CA ILE A 443 17.19 9.44 5.30
C ILE A 443 16.50 8.11 5.67
N GLN A 444 16.35 7.21 4.69
CA GLN A 444 15.84 5.86 4.86
C GLN A 444 16.90 4.84 4.46
N ILE A 445 17.27 3.95 5.40
CA ILE A 445 18.36 2.98 5.20
C ILE A 445 17.81 1.56 5.14
N ILE A 446 18.21 0.81 4.13
CA ILE A 446 17.79 -0.57 3.89
C ILE A 446 19.04 -1.43 3.79
N PHE A 447 19.09 -2.50 4.57
CA PHE A 447 20.18 -3.46 4.56
C PHE A 447 19.70 -4.79 3.98
N ASP A 448 20.57 -5.47 3.23
CA ASP A 448 20.54 -6.93 3.22
C ASP A 448 21.02 -7.50 4.56
N PHE A 449 20.72 -8.77 4.81
CA PHE A 449 21.12 -9.45 6.04
C PHE A 449 22.36 -10.31 5.86
N ASP A 450 22.22 -11.37 5.06
CA ASP A 450 23.21 -12.42 4.87
C ASP A 450 24.42 -11.89 4.13
N GLY A 451 25.61 -11.94 4.73
CA GLY A 451 26.83 -11.43 4.11
C GLY A 451 26.97 -9.89 4.14
N THR A 452 25.89 -9.15 4.39
CA THR A 452 25.94 -7.69 4.61
C THR A 452 26.04 -7.36 6.10
N ILE A 453 25.00 -7.67 6.89
CA ILE A 453 25.01 -7.48 8.34
C ILE A 453 25.83 -8.57 9.01
N THR A 454 25.75 -9.80 8.50
CA THR A 454 26.58 -10.92 8.93
C THR A 454 27.81 -11.05 8.04
N THR A 455 28.86 -11.70 8.55
CA THR A 455 30.09 -11.93 7.77
C THR A 455 29.99 -13.13 6.83
N LYS A 456 28.98 -13.99 7.00
CA LYS A 456 28.75 -15.23 6.26
C LYS A 456 27.25 -15.47 6.05
N ASP A 457 26.93 -16.32 5.09
CA ASP A 457 25.58 -16.87 4.88
C ASP A 457 25.04 -17.53 6.15
N THR A 458 23.75 -17.32 6.42
CA THR A 458 23.12 -17.78 7.66
C THR A 458 22.06 -18.88 7.47
N ILE A 459 21.85 -19.38 6.26
CA ILE A 459 20.92 -20.49 6.00
C ILE A 459 21.40 -21.78 6.67
N GLU A 460 22.69 -22.10 6.59
CA GLU A 460 23.25 -23.28 7.26
C GLU A 460 23.09 -23.20 8.80
N PRO A 461 23.47 -22.10 9.48
CA PRO A 461 23.16 -21.90 10.90
C PRO A 461 21.66 -22.01 11.25
N LEU A 462 20.77 -21.47 10.41
CA LEU A 462 19.32 -21.58 10.61
C LEU A 462 18.86 -23.05 10.59
N VAL A 463 19.35 -23.84 9.63
CA VAL A 463 19.02 -25.27 9.52
C VAL A 463 19.60 -26.07 10.68
N GLN A 464 20.86 -25.83 11.07
CA GLN A 464 21.47 -26.52 12.21
C GLN A 464 20.77 -26.21 13.54
N ALA A 465 20.32 -24.96 13.72
CA ALA A 465 19.46 -24.58 14.84
C ALA A 465 18.13 -25.33 14.83
N ALA A 466 17.50 -25.52 13.66
CA ALA A 466 16.28 -26.30 13.53
C ALA A 466 16.48 -27.79 13.85
N ILE A 467 17.56 -28.41 13.36
CA ILE A 467 17.91 -29.81 13.67
C ILE A 467 18.15 -29.98 15.17
N SER A 468 18.85 -29.03 15.80
CA SER A 468 19.09 -29.04 17.25
C SER A 468 17.80 -28.96 18.06
N LEU A 469 16.78 -28.22 17.58
CA LEU A 469 15.47 -28.11 18.23
C LEU A 469 14.65 -29.40 18.17
N HIS A 470 14.84 -30.23 17.14
CA HIS A 470 14.23 -31.56 17.07
C HIS A 470 14.87 -32.55 18.02
N HIS A 471 16.17 -32.38 18.28
CA HIS A 471 16.98 -33.34 19.03
C HIS A 471 17.72 -32.69 20.22
N PRO A 472 17.00 -32.08 21.20
CA PRO A 472 17.62 -31.29 22.27
C PRO A 472 18.53 -32.10 23.21
N SER A 473 18.41 -33.44 23.19
CA SER A 473 19.19 -34.37 24.02
C SER A 473 20.43 -34.94 23.31
N LEU A 474 20.62 -34.71 22.00
CA LEU A 474 21.78 -35.20 21.27
C LEU A 474 22.95 -34.20 21.33
N PRO A 475 24.21 -34.66 21.45
CA PRO A 475 25.37 -33.80 21.34
C PRO A 475 25.60 -33.36 19.88
N ALA A 476 26.23 -32.20 19.67
CA ALA A 476 26.45 -31.61 18.34
C ALA A 476 27.16 -32.54 17.35
N SER A 477 28.07 -33.39 17.84
CA SER A 477 28.78 -34.39 17.02
C SER A 477 27.86 -35.45 16.40
N GLU A 478 26.69 -35.70 16.99
CA GLU A 478 25.74 -36.73 16.56
C GLU A 478 24.59 -36.16 15.72
N LEU A 479 24.37 -34.84 15.74
CA LEU A 479 23.30 -34.17 14.96
C LEU A 479 23.43 -34.42 13.46
N SER A 480 24.66 -34.58 12.95
CA SER A 480 24.95 -34.89 11.54
C SER A 480 24.37 -36.23 11.06
N GLN A 481 24.02 -37.16 11.96
CA GLN A 481 23.50 -38.49 11.63
C GLN A 481 21.96 -38.54 11.61
N THR A 482 21.29 -37.46 12.03
CA THR A 482 19.83 -37.37 12.12
C THR A 482 19.16 -37.44 10.74
N PRO A 483 17.89 -37.89 10.66
CA PRO A 483 17.13 -37.87 9.41
C PRO A 483 17.10 -36.46 8.78
N GLU A 484 16.92 -35.42 9.59
CA GLU A 484 16.83 -34.03 9.15
C GLU A 484 18.16 -33.55 8.55
N ALA A 485 19.31 -33.89 9.15
CA ALA A 485 20.63 -33.56 8.61
C ALA A 485 20.92 -34.27 7.26
N LYS A 486 20.42 -35.51 7.09
CA LYS A 486 20.51 -36.23 5.81
C LYS A 486 19.64 -35.57 4.75
N SER A 487 18.39 -35.23 5.09
CA SER A 487 17.49 -34.50 4.18
C SER A 487 18.06 -33.14 3.79
N TRP A 488 18.72 -32.43 4.71
CA TRP A 488 19.40 -31.18 4.40
C TRP A 488 20.54 -31.36 3.41
N SER A 489 21.36 -32.40 3.61
CA SER A 489 22.47 -32.73 2.70
C SER A 489 21.98 -33.07 1.30
N GLU A 490 20.85 -33.78 1.20
CA GLU A 490 20.18 -34.09 -0.07
C GLU A 490 19.63 -32.82 -0.74
N CYS A 491 18.94 -31.95 0.00
CA CYS A 491 18.42 -30.67 -0.52
C CYS A 491 19.54 -29.80 -1.10
N LYS A 492 20.68 -29.70 -0.39
CA LYS A 492 21.88 -28.98 -0.87
C LYS A 492 22.41 -29.58 -2.17
N SER A 493 22.54 -30.91 -2.23
CA SER A 493 23.04 -31.60 -3.43
C SER A 493 22.14 -31.36 -4.64
N GLN A 494 20.82 -31.38 -4.45
CA GLN A 494 19.85 -31.15 -5.53
C GLN A 494 19.84 -29.68 -5.98
N TYR A 495 19.95 -28.74 -5.05
CA TYR A 495 20.06 -27.32 -5.38
C TYR A 495 21.31 -27.02 -6.24
N LEU A 496 22.46 -27.59 -5.88
CA LEU A 496 23.68 -27.43 -6.68
C LEU A 496 23.54 -28.01 -8.09
N ALA A 497 22.82 -29.12 -8.24
CA ALA A 497 22.53 -29.72 -9.53
C ALA A 497 21.63 -28.81 -10.39
N ASP A 498 20.56 -28.27 -9.81
CA ASP A 498 19.65 -27.35 -10.50
C ASP A 498 20.35 -26.06 -10.92
N LEU A 499 21.18 -25.49 -10.03
CA LEU A 499 21.96 -24.29 -10.29
C LEU A 499 22.97 -24.52 -11.44
N SER A 500 23.65 -25.67 -11.43
CA SER A 500 24.56 -26.05 -12.52
C SER A 500 23.82 -26.18 -13.86
N ALA A 501 22.66 -26.85 -13.86
CA ALA A 501 21.85 -27.03 -15.06
C ALA A 501 21.32 -25.69 -15.60
N HIS A 502 20.93 -24.76 -14.72
CA HIS A 502 20.52 -23.41 -15.10
C HIS A 502 21.65 -22.67 -15.82
N TYR A 503 22.85 -22.62 -15.24
CA TYR A 503 23.98 -21.93 -15.86
C TYR A 503 24.50 -22.61 -17.14
N GLU A 504 24.37 -23.94 -17.27
CA GLU A 504 24.67 -24.64 -18.53
C GLU A 504 23.70 -24.24 -19.64
N LYS A 505 22.41 -24.13 -19.34
CA LYS A 505 21.37 -23.68 -20.27
C LYS A 505 21.62 -22.23 -20.72
N GLU A 506 21.87 -21.32 -19.78
CA GLU A 506 22.17 -19.91 -20.10
C GLU A 506 23.40 -19.79 -21.01
N LYS A 507 24.45 -20.59 -20.76
CA LYS A 507 25.64 -20.61 -21.63
C LYS A 507 25.30 -21.06 -23.06
N HIS A 508 24.42 -22.04 -23.23
CA HIS A 508 24.02 -22.54 -24.56
C HIS A 508 23.12 -21.56 -25.32
N GLU A 509 22.28 -20.80 -24.61
CA GLU A 509 21.41 -19.78 -25.22
C GLU A 509 22.17 -18.47 -25.54
N SER A 510 23.32 -18.23 -24.90
CA SER A 510 24.16 -17.05 -25.07
C SER A 510 25.13 -17.08 -26.27
N SER A 511 24.91 -17.94 -27.28
CA SER A 511 25.82 -18.14 -28.42
C SER A 511 26.00 -16.94 -29.38
N ASP A 512 25.37 -15.79 -29.12
CA ASP A 512 25.68 -14.52 -29.79
C ASP A 512 26.89 -13.87 -29.10
N GLY A 513 28.08 -14.17 -29.63
CA GLY A 513 29.40 -13.87 -29.04
C GLY A 513 29.83 -12.40 -28.92
N ASN A 514 28.93 -11.45 -28.68
CA ASN A 514 29.30 -10.07 -28.32
C ASN A 514 28.99 -9.80 -26.85
N ALA A 515 30.03 -9.43 -26.09
CA ALA A 515 29.87 -8.93 -24.73
C ALA A 515 29.01 -7.65 -24.76
N VAL A 516 27.79 -7.76 -24.25
CA VAL A 516 26.87 -6.61 -24.12
C VAL A 516 27.27 -5.85 -22.87
N THR A 517 27.85 -4.66 -23.03
CA THR A 517 28.24 -3.75 -21.95
C THR A 517 27.23 -2.61 -21.79
N GLY A 518 27.36 -1.83 -20.71
CA GLY A 518 26.46 -0.73 -20.40
C GLY A 518 25.08 -1.18 -19.90
N PRO A 519 24.03 -0.35 -20.05
CA PRO A 519 22.71 -0.60 -19.45
C PRO A 519 22.03 -1.87 -19.97
N SER A 520 22.28 -2.23 -21.22
CA SER A 520 21.79 -3.47 -21.83
C SER A 520 22.46 -4.70 -21.22
N GLY A 521 23.74 -4.59 -20.85
CA GLY A 521 24.47 -5.60 -20.08
C GLY A 521 23.89 -5.78 -18.68
N LEU A 522 23.69 -4.68 -17.95
CA LEU A 522 23.06 -4.72 -16.62
C LEU A 522 21.64 -5.28 -16.67
N LYS A 523 20.81 -4.85 -17.63
CA LYS A 523 19.45 -5.39 -17.80
C LYS A 523 19.46 -6.88 -18.16
N LYS A 524 20.45 -7.34 -18.91
CA LYS A 524 20.63 -8.76 -19.20
C LYS A 524 20.98 -9.52 -17.93
N GLU A 525 21.92 -9.02 -17.13
CA GLU A 525 22.30 -9.64 -15.86
C GLU A 525 21.14 -9.69 -14.87
N GLN A 526 20.38 -8.60 -14.72
CA GLN A 526 19.17 -8.57 -13.89
C GLN A 526 18.15 -9.63 -14.32
N ARG A 527 17.93 -9.80 -15.64
CA ARG A 527 17.03 -10.84 -16.17
C ARG A 527 17.54 -12.25 -15.89
N THR A 528 18.85 -12.49 -16.03
CA THR A 528 19.46 -13.78 -15.70
C THR A 528 19.31 -14.10 -14.20
N LEU A 529 19.50 -13.11 -13.33
CA LEU A 529 19.27 -13.27 -11.89
C LEU A 529 17.79 -13.49 -11.54
N ASP A 530 16.88 -12.83 -12.26
CA ASP A 530 15.44 -13.07 -12.09
C ASP A 530 15.01 -14.45 -12.61
N ALA A 531 15.69 -15.00 -13.61
CA ALA A 531 15.45 -16.34 -14.13
C ALA A 531 15.84 -17.46 -13.14
N LEU A 532 16.66 -17.16 -12.12
CA LEU A 532 16.94 -18.10 -11.02
C LEU A 532 15.71 -18.39 -10.17
N ARG A 533 14.61 -17.65 -10.31
CA ARG A 533 13.38 -17.84 -9.53
C ARG A 533 12.92 -19.30 -9.49
N ASP A 534 12.96 -20.01 -10.61
CA ASP A 534 12.51 -21.40 -10.68
C ASP A 534 13.43 -22.34 -9.89
N VAL A 535 14.74 -22.08 -9.92
CA VAL A 535 15.76 -22.83 -9.16
C VAL A 535 15.58 -22.59 -7.66
N GLU A 536 15.44 -21.32 -7.26
CA GLU A 536 15.23 -20.93 -5.87
C GLU A 536 13.91 -21.48 -5.33
N TRP A 537 12.85 -21.41 -6.13
CA TRP A 537 11.54 -21.94 -5.77
C TRP A 537 11.58 -23.46 -5.55
N ALA A 538 12.22 -24.20 -6.46
CA ALA A 538 12.38 -25.65 -6.31
C ALA A 538 13.17 -25.99 -5.03
N SER A 539 14.22 -25.23 -4.70
CA SER A 539 14.99 -25.38 -3.47
C SER A 539 14.12 -25.19 -2.22
N VAL A 540 13.37 -24.08 -2.18
CA VAL A 540 12.46 -23.72 -1.10
C VAL A 540 11.35 -24.77 -0.92
N GLN A 541 10.81 -25.31 -2.01
CA GLN A 541 9.83 -26.40 -1.96
C GLN A 541 10.42 -27.68 -1.37
N ARG A 542 11.60 -28.12 -1.83
CA ARG A 542 12.26 -29.33 -1.31
C ARG A 542 12.56 -29.24 0.18
N VAL A 543 13.06 -28.08 0.62
CA VAL A 543 13.32 -27.85 2.05
C VAL A 543 12.01 -27.89 2.84
N GLY A 544 10.93 -27.30 2.33
CA GLY A 544 9.60 -27.41 2.93
C GLY A 544 9.12 -28.86 3.04
N ASP A 545 9.20 -29.62 1.95
CA ASP A 545 8.76 -31.01 1.85
C ASP A 545 9.57 -31.97 2.72
N SER A 546 10.85 -31.65 2.97
CA SER A 546 11.70 -32.42 3.87
C SER A 546 11.21 -32.44 5.32
N GLY A 547 10.40 -31.46 5.72
CA GLY A 547 9.90 -31.33 7.08
C GLY A 547 10.95 -30.91 8.11
N ILE A 548 12.16 -30.48 7.70
CA ILE A 548 13.24 -30.04 8.60
C ILE A 548 12.75 -28.99 9.62
N PHE A 549 11.79 -28.15 9.26
CA PHE A 549 11.25 -27.12 10.14
C PHE A 549 9.90 -27.44 10.78
N LYS A 550 9.34 -28.63 10.51
CA LYS A 550 7.98 -28.98 10.92
C LYS A 550 7.88 -29.11 12.45
N GLY A 551 6.90 -28.47 13.06
CA GLY A 551 6.66 -28.54 14.50
C GLY A 551 7.51 -27.57 15.34
N ILE A 552 8.40 -26.78 14.72
CA ILE A 552 9.16 -25.74 15.42
C ILE A 552 8.26 -24.52 15.65
N SER A 553 8.16 -24.09 16.91
CA SER A 553 7.33 -22.94 17.27
C SER A 553 7.92 -21.60 16.80
N ARG A 554 7.06 -20.59 16.66
CA ARG A 554 7.48 -19.23 16.25
C ARG A 554 8.44 -18.62 17.27
N GLU A 555 8.20 -18.89 18.54
CA GLU A 555 9.00 -18.44 19.68
C GLU A 555 10.38 -19.13 19.68
N SER A 556 10.44 -20.41 19.33
CA SER A 556 11.69 -21.18 19.24
C SER A 556 12.65 -20.61 18.19
N PHE A 557 12.14 -20.18 17.03
CA PHE A 557 12.97 -19.52 16.00
C PHE A 557 13.57 -18.20 16.50
N LEU A 558 12.78 -17.37 17.18
CA LEU A 558 13.25 -16.10 17.73
C LEU A 558 14.36 -16.32 18.77
N GLU A 559 14.14 -17.25 19.71
CA GLU A 559 15.10 -17.54 20.77
C GLU A 559 16.39 -18.18 20.23
N ASN A 560 16.28 -19.08 19.25
CA ASN A 560 17.47 -19.63 18.58
C ASN A 560 18.25 -18.58 17.81
N GLY A 561 17.59 -17.59 17.20
CA GLY A 561 18.27 -16.47 16.56
C GLY A 561 19.11 -15.67 17.58
N ARG A 562 18.56 -15.41 18.77
CA ARG A 562 19.30 -14.75 19.86
C ARG A 562 20.49 -15.59 20.31
N ALA A 563 20.29 -16.87 20.55
CA ALA A 563 21.35 -17.80 20.95
C ALA A 563 22.47 -17.87 19.90
N ALA A 564 22.12 -17.89 18.62
CA ALA A 564 23.08 -17.92 17.52
C ALA A 564 23.96 -16.67 17.48
N ALA A 565 23.42 -15.49 17.79
CA ALA A 565 24.16 -14.23 17.82
C ALA A 565 24.97 -14.02 19.12
N ALA A 566 24.49 -14.54 20.26
CA ALA A 566 25.15 -14.41 21.55
C ALA A 566 26.41 -15.29 21.69
N GLY A 567 26.61 -16.24 20.76
CA GLY A 567 27.59 -17.30 20.89
C GLY A 567 27.07 -18.37 21.84
N ASP A 568 26.89 -19.59 21.34
CA ASP A 568 26.42 -20.70 22.17
C ASP A 568 27.52 -21.11 23.18
N PRO A 569 27.28 -21.02 24.50
CA PRO A 569 28.22 -21.48 25.52
C PRO A 569 28.56 -22.98 25.42
N GLU A 570 27.69 -23.76 24.77
CA GLU A 570 27.78 -25.21 24.67
C GLU A 570 28.37 -25.71 23.33
N GLY A 571 28.73 -24.79 22.43
CA GLY A 571 29.43 -25.12 21.17
C GLY A 571 28.62 -25.94 20.17
N ARG A 572 27.28 -25.85 20.19
CA ARG A 572 26.38 -26.63 19.34
C ARG A 572 26.12 -26.01 17.97
N ASN A 573 26.54 -24.76 17.73
CA ASN A 573 26.49 -24.06 16.43
C ASN A 573 27.69 -23.13 16.26
N ASP A 574 28.20 -22.97 15.03
CA ASP A 574 29.36 -22.11 14.69
C ASP A 574 29.12 -20.58 14.89
N GLY A 575 27.97 -20.19 15.44
CA GLY A 575 27.62 -18.81 15.77
C GLY A 575 27.40 -17.91 14.54
N VAL A 576 26.52 -16.92 14.69
CA VAL A 576 26.34 -15.86 13.69
C VAL A 576 27.26 -14.71 14.04
N VAL A 577 28.25 -14.45 13.19
CA VAL A 577 29.22 -13.37 13.38
C VAL A 577 28.76 -12.12 12.64
N LEU A 578 28.44 -11.08 13.40
CA LEU A 578 28.07 -9.76 12.89
C LEU A 578 29.28 -9.05 12.27
N ARG A 579 29.05 -8.31 11.19
CA ARG A 579 30.06 -7.49 10.53
C ARG A 579 30.44 -6.31 11.43
N LYS A 580 31.74 -6.04 11.46
CA LYS A 580 32.33 -4.98 12.29
C LYS A 580 31.63 -3.63 12.03
N GLY A 581 31.35 -2.92 13.12
CA GLY A 581 30.76 -1.57 13.06
C GLY A 581 29.24 -1.52 12.87
N PHE A 582 28.54 -2.65 12.68
CA PHE A 582 27.10 -2.63 12.41
C PHE A 582 26.30 -2.03 13.57
N SER A 583 26.57 -2.46 14.80
CA SER A 583 25.88 -1.97 16.01
C SER A 583 26.14 -0.49 16.25
N GLU A 584 27.38 -0.05 16.04
CA GLU A 584 27.81 1.34 16.10
C GLU A 584 27.14 2.17 15.01
N PHE A 585 27.06 1.64 13.78
CA PHE A 585 26.39 2.29 12.66
C PHE A 585 24.90 2.50 12.91
N VAL A 586 24.18 1.45 13.34
CA VAL A 586 22.76 1.57 13.70
C VAL A 586 22.54 2.59 14.82
N THR A 587 23.43 2.62 15.81
CA THR A 587 23.38 3.61 16.89
C THR A 587 23.63 5.03 16.35
N TRP A 588 24.63 5.18 15.50
CA TRP A 588 25.04 6.43 14.88
C TRP A 588 23.93 7.02 14.00
N ILE A 589 23.35 6.24 13.07
CA ILE A 589 22.26 6.72 12.19
C ILE A 589 21.01 7.12 12.99
N ARG A 590 20.72 6.43 14.10
CA ARG A 590 19.59 6.74 14.97
C ARG A 590 19.81 8.03 15.75
N GLN A 591 21.00 8.22 16.32
CA GLN A 591 21.34 9.43 17.07
C GLN A 591 21.40 10.66 16.17
N ARG A 592 21.86 10.49 14.93
CA ARG A 592 22.18 11.59 14.04
C ARG A 592 21.02 12.04 13.16
N TRP A 593 20.26 11.11 12.60
CA TRP A 593 19.18 11.41 11.65
C TRP A 593 17.80 11.00 12.11
N MET A 594 17.67 10.39 13.30
CA MET A 594 16.46 9.66 13.69
C MET A 594 15.99 8.67 12.60
N ALA A 595 16.94 8.18 11.78
CA ALA A 595 16.63 7.45 10.57
C ALA A 595 15.97 6.10 10.91
N GLU A 596 14.89 5.80 10.21
CA GLU A 596 14.37 4.45 10.19
C GLU A 596 15.27 3.56 9.32
N TRP A 597 15.59 2.38 9.84
CA TRP A 597 16.29 1.36 9.09
C TRP A 597 15.46 0.09 8.97
N LYS A 598 15.71 -0.65 7.90
CA LYS A 598 14.95 -1.84 7.51
C LYS A 598 15.92 -2.91 7.02
N VAL A 599 15.50 -4.17 7.13
CA VAL A 599 16.24 -5.30 6.58
C VAL A 599 15.36 -5.97 5.53
N VAL A 600 15.89 -6.18 4.33
CA VAL A 600 15.23 -6.93 3.25
C VAL A 600 16.14 -8.10 2.90
N SER A 601 15.66 -9.33 3.09
CA SER A 601 16.48 -10.52 2.91
C SER A 601 15.68 -11.67 2.28
N VAL A 602 16.37 -12.51 1.49
CA VAL A 602 15.82 -13.78 0.98
C VAL A 602 15.81 -14.90 2.03
N ASN A 603 16.34 -14.64 3.23
CA ASN A 603 16.40 -15.59 4.33
C ASN A 603 15.03 -16.23 4.61
N TRP A 604 15.03 -17.50 5.02
CA TRP A 604 13.83 -18.31 5.14
C TRP A 604 12.98 -17.98 6.36
N ASN A 605 13.51 -17.29 7.38
CA ASN A 605 12.76 -16.98 8.59
C ASN A 605 13.07 -15.61 9.20
N TRP A 606 12.14 -14.66 9.04
CA TRP A 606 12.28 -13.30 9.57
C TRP A 606 12.35 -13.22 11.10
N ARG A 607 11.77 -14.18 11.85
CA ARG A 607 11.82 -14.18 13.32
C ARG A 607 13.21 -14.58 13.82
N TRP A 608 13.85 -15.51 13.14
CA TRP A 608 15.22 -15.90 13.44
C TRP A 608 16.21 -14.76 13.17
N VAL A 609 16.09 -14.11 12.00
CA VAL A 609 16.83 -12.88 11.67
C VAL A 609 16.60 -11.80 12.74
N ARG A 610 15.35 -11.59 13.14
CA ARG A 610 15.00 -10.65 14.22
C ARG A 610 15.71 -11.00 15.53
N GLY A 611 15.78 -12.28 15.91
CA GLY A 611 16.46 -12.71 17.14
C GLY A 611 17.93 -12.31 17.15
N ILE A 612 18.61 -12.44 16.01
CA ILE A 612 20.01 -12.02 15.85
C ILE A 612 20.16 -10.51 16.02
N LEU A 613 19.29 -9.74 15.37
CA LEU A 613 19.31 -8.27 15.44
C LEU A 613 19.00 -7.75 16.85
N GLU A 614 18.15 -8.44 17.62
CA GLU A 614 17.86 -8.07 19.01
C GLU A 614 19.11 -8.15 19.90
N VAL A 615 20.01 -9.09 19.63
CA VAL A 615 21.31 -9.20 20.33
C VAL A 615 22.29 -8.15 19.80
N ALA A 616 22.36 -7.97 18.48
CA ALA A 616 23.25 -7.01 17.82
C ALA A 616 23.07 -5.57 18.32
N VAL A 617 21.82 -5.15 18.53
CA VAL A 617 21.48 -3.74 18.85
C VAL A 617 21.20 -3.52 20.35
N GLY A 618 21.25 -4.59 21.17
CA GLY A 618 21.31 -4.48 22.63
C GLY A 618 20.02 -4.11 23.37
N GLU A 619 18.83 -4.29 22.77
CA GLU A 619 17.55 -4.01 23.44
C GLU A 619 16.51 -5.14 23.25
N PRO A 620 16.50 -6.17 24.11
CA PRO A 620 15.48 -7.21 24.10
C PRO A 620 14.08 -6.61 24.30
N GLY A 621 13.15 -6.85 23.37
CA GLY A 621 11.73 -6.57 23.55
C GLY A 621 11.26 -5.12 23.30
N ARG A 622 12.04 -4.26 22.62
CA ARG A 622 11.59 -2.92 22.18
C ARG A 622 11.32 -2.85 20.66
N PRO A 623 10.05 -2.84 20.21
CA PRO A 623 9.68 -2.90 18.78
C PRO A 623 10.26 -1.84 17.84
N MET A 624 10.61 -0.66 18.35
CA MET A 624 11.17 0.44 17.56
C MET A 624 12.70 0.39 17.39
N ALA A 625 13.41 -0.54 18.03
CA ALA A 625 14.88 -0.49 18.10
C ALA A 625 15.61 -1.30 17.00
N TYR A 626 14.99 -2.35 16.46
CA TYR A 626 15.67 -3.39 15.65
C TYR A 626 15.32 -3.39 14.15
N GLY A 627 14.76 -2.30 13.63
CA GLY A 627 14.35 -2.20 12.22
C GLY A 627 13.20 -3.14 11.85
N LYS A 628 12.52 -2.88 10.72
CA LYS A 628 11.52 -3.83 10.20
C LYS A 628 12.25 -4.87 9.35
N VAL A 629 12.14 -6.14 9.72
CA VAL A 629 12.67 -7.26 8.94
C VAL A 629 11.61 -7.72 7.94
N VAL A 630 11.99 -7.73 6.67
CA VAL A 630 11.22 -8.22 5.52
C VAL A 630 11.99 -9.40 4.94
N ALA A 631 11.63 -10.60 5.38
CA ALA A 631 12.22 -11.87 4.97
C ALA A 631 11.12 -12.95 4.94
N ASN A 632 11.38 -14.10 4.34
CA ASN A 632 10.39 -15.19 4.31
C ASN A 632 10.04 -15.67 5.74
N ASP A 633 9.00 -16.48 5.86
CA ASP A 633 8.57 -17.07 7.12
C ASP A 633 8.43 -18.59 6.97
N ILE A 634 8.27 -19.31 8.08
CA ILE A 634 8.08 -20.76 8.07
C ILE A 634 6.77 -21.09 8.77
N GLU A 635 5.93 -21.89 8.11
CA GLU A 635 4.66 -22.36 8.67
C GLU A 635 4.91 -23.52 9.64
N ALA A 636 4.71 -23.30 10.94
CA ALA A 636 5.07 -24.25 11.99
C ALA A 636 4.41 -25.63 11.82
N SER A 637 3.17 -25.70 11.35
CA SER A 637 2.45 -26.98 11.21
C SER A 637 2.98 -27.86 10.08
N THR A 638 3.51 -27.26 9.01
CA THR A 638 3.93 -27.97 7.80
C THR A 638 5.44 -28.00 7.62
N GLY A 639 6.17 -27.02 8.16
CA GLY A 639 7.59 -26.79 7.86
C GLY A 639 7.81 -26.03 6.54
N MET A 640 6.74 -25.66 5.83
CA MET A 640 6.85 -24.98 4.54
C MET A 640 7.36 -23.55 4.72
N ILE A 641 8.30 -23.16 3.86
CA ILE A 641 8.71 -21.77 3.73
C ILE A 641 7.63 -21.01 2.96
N ILE A 642 7.12 -19.96 3.58
CA ILE A 642 6.01 -19.13 3.11
C ILE A 642 6.52 -17.70 2.90
N GLY A 643 5.99 -17.02 1.89
CA GLY A 643 6.39 -15.65 1.60
C GLY A 643 6.08 -14.66 2.73
N TYR A 644 6.75 -13.51 2.66
CA TYR A 644 6.46 -12.39 3.56
C TYR A 644 5.15 -11.71 3.15
N PRO A 645 4.28 -11.33 4.11
CA PRO A 645 3.11 -10.51 3.81
C PRO A 645 3.56 -9.08 3.50
N LEU A 646 3.78 -8.78 2.22
CA LEU A 646 3.94 -7.41 1.75
C LEU A 646 2.56 -6.73 1.78
N HIS A 647 2.24 -6.09 2.91
CA HIS A 647 0.91 -5.56 3.26
C HIS A 647 0.21 -4.65 2.23
N ARG A 648 0.86 -4.27 1.12
CA ARG A 648 0.29 -3.51 -0.01
C ARG A 648 -0.18 -4.38 -1.19
N LEU A 649 0.20 -5.65 -1.23
CA LEU A 649 -0.25 -6.64 -2.20
C LEU A 649 -1.31 -7.49 -1.50
N ASN A 650 -2.60 -7.28 -1.82
CA ASN A 650 -3.73 -7.93 -1.16
C ASN A 650 -3.48 -9.44 -0.92
N SER A 651 -3.32 -9.83 0.35
CA SER A 651 -3.30 -11.20 0.90
C SER A 651 -2.33 -12.24 0.30
N LYS A 652 -1.62 -11.97 -0.80
CA LYS A 652 -0.62 -12.89 -1.34
C LYS A 652 0.71 -12.65 -0.63
N ARG A 653 1.11 -13.64 0.18
CA ARG A 653 2.49 -13.76 0.66
C ARG A 653 3.40 -13.80 -0.56
N THR A 654 4.40 -12.93 -0.59
CA THR A 654 5.41 -12.90 -1.66
C THR A 654 6.66 -13.60 -1.15
N HIS A 655 7.05 -14.68 -1.82
CA HIS A 655 8.34 -15.30 -1.57
C HIS A 655 9.45 -14.39 -2.09
N LEU A 656 10.36 -14.02 -1.19
CA LEU A 656 11.54 -13.22 -1.50
C LEU A 656 12.65 -14.19 -1.92
N LEU A 657 12.89 -14.32 -3.22
CA LEU A 657 13.81 -15.30 -3.79
C LEU A 657 14.85 -14.66 -4.69
N THR A 658 14.46 -13.65 -5.48
CA THR A 658 15.34 -13.03 -6.48
C THR A 658 15.57 -11.55 -6.24
N THR A 659 16.39 -10.94 -7.10
CA THR A 659 16.64 -9.50 -7.06
C THR A 659 15.41 -8.64 -7.35
N ALA A 660 14.51 -9.08 -8.24
CA ALA A 660 13.21 -8.43 -8.44
C ALA A 660 12.33 -8.46 -7.18
N ASP A 661 12.35 -9.55 -6.41
CA ASP A 661 11.55 -9.64 -5.18
C ASP A 661 12.07 -8.68 -4.10
N LYS A 662 13.40 -8.58 -3.93
CA LYS A 662 14.02 -7.59 -3.03
C LYS A 662 13.72 -6.16 -3.48
N LEU A 663 13.75 -5.87 -4.78
CA LEU A 663 13.40 -4.55 -5.32
C LEU A 663 11.93 -4.21 -5.07
N LEU A 664 11.02 -5.16 -5.25
CA LEU A 664 9.60 -5.00 -4.94
C LEU A 664 9.40 -4.70 -3.44
N ALA A 665 10.08 -5.43 -2.57
CA ALA A 665 10.06 -5.19 -1.13
C ALA A 665 10.60 -3.78 -0.78
N GLN A 666 11.73 -3.38 -1.38
CA GLN A 666 12.32 -2.06 -1.23
C GLN A 666 11.34 -0.95 -1.64
N ARG A 667 10.71 -1.05 -2.81
CA ARG A 667 9.72 -0.05 -3.29
C ARG A 667 8.53 0.07 -2.35
N ILE A 668 7.99 -1.06 -1.88
CA ILE A 668 6.88 -1.07 -0.91
C ILE A 668 7.29 -0.46 0.44
N ILE A 669 8.56 -0.60 0.82
CA ILE A 669 9.13 0.01 2.03
C ILE A 669 9.30 1.53 1.88
N ILE A 670 9.72 1.99 0.70
CA ILE A 670 9.98 3.41 0.39
C ILE A 670 8.68 4.17 0.16
N ASP A 671 7.71 3.57 -0.54
CA ASP A 671 6.39 4.16 -0.71
C ASP A 671 5.72 4.24 0.66
N ARG A 672 5.82 5.37 1.35
CA ARG A 672 4.82 5.86 2.31
C ARG A 672 3.98 6.89 1.56
N PHE A 673 2.66 6.85 1.77
CA PHE A 673 1.65 7.77 1.23
C PHE A 673 2.23 9.15 0.84
N ASP A 674 2.47 9.37 -0.45
CA ASP A 674 2.66 10.71 -0.98
C ASP A 674 1.27 11.37 -1.02
N LEU A 675 1.04 12.32 -0.12
CA LEU A 675 -0.20 13.08 -0.02
C LEU A 675 -0.19 14.32 -0.92
N GLY A 676 0.77 14.46 -1.85
CA GLY A 676 0.91 15.67 -2.66
C GLY A 676 1.28 16.89 -1.81
N MET A 677 2.01 16.67 -0.73
CA MET A 677 2.65 17.73 0.05
C MET A 677 4.09 17.84 -0.45
N ASP A 678 4.56 19.06 -0.73
CA ASP A 678 5.98 19.38 -1.04
C ASP A 678 6.91 19.06 0.16
N SER A 679 7.03 17.78 0.52
CA SER A 679 8.08 17.25 1.37
C SER A 679 9.03 16.50 0.45
N PRO A 680 10.32 16.87 0.39
CA PRO A 680 11.26 16.16 -0.45
C PRO A 680 11.27 14.67 -0.07
N GLU A 681 11.28 13.80 -1.08
CA GLU A 681 11.38 12.35 -0.89
C GLU A 681 12.57 12.02 0.03
N PRO A 682 12.44 11.01 0.91
CA PRO A 682 13.53 10.61 1.77
C PRO A 682 14.70 10.13 0.91
N LEU A 683 15.92 10.50 1.29
CA LEU A 683 17.13 9.96 0.69
C LEU A 683 17.21 8.46 0.99
N THR A 684 17.25 7.62 -0.05
CA THR A 684 17.27 6.16 0.10
C THR A 684 18.68 5.59 0.00
N VAL A 685 19.09 4.84 1.02
CA VAL A 685 20.37 4.13 1.06
C VAL A 685 20.10 2.63 1.08
N TYR A 686 20.67 1.88 0.16
CA TYR A 686 20.64 0.42 0.17
C TYR A 686 22.05 -0.14 0.31
N ILE A 687 22.25 -1.06 1.25
CA ILE A 687 23.53 -1.72 1.51
C ILE A 687 23.34 -3.23 1.34
N GLY A 688 24.11 -3.85 0.45
CA GLY A 688 23.98 -5.27 0.09
C GLY A 688 25.29 -5.86 -0.42
N ASP A 689 25.40 -7.18 -0.53
CA ASP A 689 26.65 -7.86 -0.93
C ASP A 689 26.46 -8.96 -1.98
N SER A 690 25.21 -9.34 -2.26
CA SER A 690 24.90 -10.52 -3.06
C SER A 690 24.29 -10.16 -4.41
N PRO A 691 24.30 -11.07 -5.41
CA PRO A 691 23.59 -10.86 -6.67
C PRO A 691 22.12 -10.46 -6.47
N THR A 692 21.46 -10.97 -5.43
CA THR A 692 20.06 -10.62 -5.13
C THR A 692 19.88 -9.14 -4.79
N ASP A 693 20.94 -8.43 -4.39
CA ASP A 693 20.91 -7.01 -4.08
C ASP A 693 21.14 -6.09 -5.28
N LEU A 694 21.49 -6.64 -6.45
CA LEU A 694 21.85 -5.83 -7.62
C LEU A 694 20.76 -4.81 -8.00
N SER A 695 19.51 -5.27 -8.16
CA SER A 695 18.41 -4.38 -8.54
C SER A 695 18.09 -3.35 -7.45
N PRO A 696 17.99 -3.73 -6.15
CA PRO A 696 17.84 -2.74 -5.09
C PRO A 696 18.95 -1.69 -4.99
N LEU A 697 20.22 -2.13 -5.11
CA LEU A 697 21.40 -1.27 -5.11
C LEU A 697 21.33 -0.22 -6.22
N LEU A 698 20.94 -0.62 -7.43
CA LEU A 698 20.80 0.28 -8.58
C LEU A 698 19.59 1.23 -8.47
N ASN A 699 18.59 0.90 -7.66
CA ASN A 699 17.37 1.71 -7.49
C ASN A 699 17.43 2.66 -6.28
N ALA A 700 18.35 2.46 -5.33
CA ALA A 700 18.59 3.38 -4.21
C ALA A 700 19.30 4.66 -4.66
N ASP A 701 19.17 5.77 -3.91
CA ASP A 701 19.92 7.01 -4.18
C ASP A 701 21.40 6.84 -3.87
N ILE A 702 21.71 6.06 -2.83
CA ILE A 702 23.06 5.60 -2.50
C ILE A 702 23.02 4.07 -2.39
N GLY A 703 23.64 3.38 -3.36
CA GLY A 703 23.88 1.94 -3.30
C GLY A 703 25.29 1.63 -2.81
N ILE A 704 25.44 0.87 -1.71
CA ILE A 704 26.73 0.47 -1.16
C ILE A 704 26.86 -1.06 -1.20
N ILE A 705 27.84 -1.54 -1.97
CA ILE A 705 28.24 -2.94 -2.02
C ILE A 705 29.15 -3.25 -0.83
N MET A 706 28.79 -4.25 -0.04
CA MET A 706 29.64 -4.73 1.05
C MET A 706 30.62 -5.79 0.52
N ASN A 707 31.92 -5.53 0.67
CA ASN A 707 32.97 -6.38 0.14
C ASN A 707 33.15 -7.66 0.97
N HIS A 708 33.54 -8.73 0.27
CA HIS A 708 33.95 -10.00 0.84
C HIS A 708 35.36 -10.37 0.38
N THR A 709 36.12 -11.01 1.26
CA THR A 709 37.46 -11.51 0.94
C THR A 709 37.57 -12.99 1.34
N PRO A 710 37.72 -13.92 0.37
CA PRO A 710 37.72 -13.70 -1.08
C PRO A 710 36.35 -13.29 -1.63
N SER A 711 36.32 -12.61 -2.78
CA SER A 711 35.07 -12.26 -3.48
C SER A 711 34.32 -13.53 -3.90
N PRO A 712 33.04 -13.69 -3.56
CA PRO A 712 32.25 -14.83 -4.02
C PRO A 712 31.96 -14.71 -5.52
N PRO A 713 31.88 -15.83 -6.26
CA PRO A 713 31.49 -15.81 -7.66
C PRO A 713 30.14 -15.12 -7.86
N GLY A 714 30.09 -14.12 -8.75
CA GLY A 714 28.85 -13.37 -9.00
C GLY A 714 28.60 -12.24 -8.02
N ALA A 715 29.60 -11.83 -7.22
CA ALA A 715 29.53 -10.63 -6.41
C ALA A 715 29.04 -9.43 -7.26
N PRO A 716 28.20 -8.53 -6.71
CA PRO A 716 27.69 -7.37 -7.43
C PRO A 716 28.78 -6.53 -8.08
N SER A 717 29.95 -6.41 -7.44
CA SER A 717 31.12 -5.73 -8.01
C SER A 717 31.59 -6.37 -9.31
N GLU A 718 31.73 -7.69 -9.35
CA GLU A 718 32.12 -8.43 -10.56
C GLU A 718 31.05 -8.32 -11.67
N LEU A 719 29.76 -8.33 -11.31
CA LEU A 719 28.66 -8.22 -12.25
C LEU A 719 28.60 -6.84 -12.90
N VAL A 720 28.81 -5.80 -12.09
CA VAL A 720 28.81 -4.41 -12.51
C VAL A 720 30.06 -4.10 -13.34
N ASP A 721 31.23 -4.63 -12.95
CA ASP A 721 32.47 -4.55 -13.71
C ASP A 721 32.37 -5.24 -15.08
N LYS A 722 31.75 -6.44 -15.15
CA LYS A 722 31.46 -7.13 -16.43
C LYS A 722 30.63 -6.27 -17.39
N CYS A 723 29.74 -5.44 -16.84
CA CYS A 723 28.91 -4.53 -17.62
C CYS A 723 29.63 -3.21 -17.96
N GLY A 724 30.91 -3.05 -17.61
CA GLY A 724 31.70 -1.86 -17.92
C GLY A 724 31.44 -0.67 -16.99
N TYR A 725 30.84 -0.92 -15.82
CA TYR A 725 30.68 0.08 -14.77
C TYR A 725 31.78 -0.07 -13.72
N ARG A 726 32.01 0.96 -12.90
CA ARG A 726 33.04 0.94 -11.84
C ARG A 726 32.37 1.10 -10.49
N VAL A 727 32.74 0.25 -9.55
CA VAL A 727 32.40 0.41 -8.13
C VAL A 727 33.49 1.23 -7.44
N ILE A 728 33.12 2.27 -6.70
CA ILE A 728 34.06 3.20 -6.07
C ILE A 728 34.14 2.93 -4.56
N PRO A 729 35.34 2.81 -3.96
CA PRO A 729 35.47 2.73 -2.51
C PRO A 729 34.82 3.94 -1.83
N VAL A 730 34.04 3.70 -0.77
CA VAL A 730 33.34 4.76 -0.04
C VAL A 730 34.31 5.79 0.53
N SER A 731 35.56 5.41 0.81
CA SER A 731 36.63 6.33 1.23
C SER A 731 37.08 7.32 0.15
N GLN A 732 36.84 7.03 -1.14
CA GLN A 732 37.31 7.83 -2.27
C GLN A 732 36.18 8.60 -2.98
N TYR A 733 34.96 8.60 -2.42
CA TYR A 733 33.81 9.20 -3.12
C TYR A 733 34.03 10.70 -3.41
N LYS A 734 34.69 11.46 -2.52
CA LYS A 734 34.90 12.90 -2.72
C LYS A 734 35.80 13.23 -3.91
N GLU A 735 36.96 12.58 -3.99
CA GLU A 735 37.97 12.81 -5.04
C GLU A 735 37.45 12.44 -6.44
N LEU A 736 36.53 11.48 -6.51
CA LEU A 736 36.04 10.95 -7.77
C LEU A 736 34.70 11.54 -8.20
N TYR A 737 33.94 12.16 -7.29
CA TYR A 737 32.56 12.55 -7.53
C TYR A 737 32.31 14.06 -7.37
N CYS A 738 32.93 14.73 -6.39
CA CYS A 738 32.79 16.18 -6.23
C CYS A 738 33.69 16.98 -7.19
N GLU A 739 34.84 16.42 -7.60
CA GLU A 739 35.84 17.14 -8.40
C GLU A 739 35.81 16.81 -9.91
N ARG A 740 35.05 15.80 -10.34
CA ARG A 740 34.99 15.35 -11.75
C ARG A 740 33.57 15.37 -12.32
N GLU A 741 33.08 16.54 -12.72
CA GLU A 741 31.72 16.74 -13.28
C GLU A 741 31.42 16.02 -14.62
N ASN A 742 32.32 15.21 -15.21
CA ASN A 742 32.21 14.81 -16.62
C ASN A 742 32.50 13.33 -17.00
N GLU A 743 32.66 12.40 -16.06
CA GLU A 743 32.85 10.98 -16.40
C GLU A 743 31.59 10.13 -16.15
N ARG A 744 31.07 9.52 -17.22
CA ARG A 744 29.90 8.63 -17.24
C ARG A 744 30.18 7.33 -16.47
N VAL A 745 29.60 7.13 -15.29
CA VAL A 745 29.59 5.80 -14.62
C VAL A 745 28.32 5.67 -13.76
N ALA A 746 27.66 4.50 -13.75
CA ALA A 746 26.71 4.11 -12.69
C ALA A 746 27.52 3.84 -11.42
N ILE A 747 27.39 4.67 -10.39
CA ILE A 747 28.33 4.58 -9.26
C ILE A 747 27.64 3.95 -8.06
N LEU A 748 27.86 2.65 -7.94
CA LEU A 748 27.74 1.95 -6.67
C LEU A 748 29.02 2.22 -5.86
N LEU A 749 28.86 2.41 -4.56
CA LEU A 749 29.99 2.52 -3.65
C LEU A 749 30.36 1.14 -3.12
N SER A 750 31.58 0.96 -2.63
CA SER A 750 31.96 -0.25 -1.89
C SER A 750 32.54 0.08 -0.52
N ALA A 751 32.29 -0.79 0.45
CA ALA A 751 32.84 -0.72 1.79
C ALA A 751 33.20 -2.11 2.29
N ASN A 752 34.19 -2.23 3.18
CA ASN A 752 34.57 -3.51 3.78
C ASN A 752 33.81 -3.78 5.08
N ASP A 753 33.51 -2.72 5.84
CA ASP A 753 32.74 -2.78 7.07
C ASP A 753 31.95 -1.48 7.28
N PHE A 754 31.06 -1.47 8.28
CA PHE A 754 30.23 -0.30 8.55
C PHE A 754 31.00 0.88 9.14
N THR A 755 32.20 0.64 9.69
CA THR A 755 33.09 1.70 10.20
C THR A 755 33.57 2.56 9.04
N GLU A 756 33.96 1.93 7.93
CA GLU A 756 34.41 2.62 6.72
C GLU A 756 33.32 3.56 6.17
N ILE A 757 32.05 3.14 6.24
CA ILE A 757 30.91 3.98 5.82
C ILE A 757 30.77 5.20 6.74
N MET A 758 30.85 5.03 8.06
CA MET A 758 30.77 6.15 9.02
C MET A 758 31.93 7.13 8.82
N GLU A 759 33.15 6.62 8.67
CA GLU A 759 34.36 7.44 8.54
C GLU A 759 34.44 8.20 7.22
N SER A 760 33.83 7.67 6.16
CA SER A 760 33.79 8.35 4.85
C SER A 760 33.09 9.72 4.91
N GLY A 761 32.08 9.87 5.77
CA GLY A 761 31.18 11.02 5.77
C GLY A 761 30.25 11.08 4.56
N VAL A 762 30.07 9.99 3.80
CA VAL A 762 29.18 9.95 2.61
C VAL A 762 27.72 10.28 2.93
N LEU A 763 27.31 10.10 4.19
CA LEU A 763 25.97 10.42 4.67
C LEU A 763 25.89 11.80 5.38
N ASP A 764 27.02 12.51 5.53
CA ASP A 764 27.14 13.68 6.41
C ASP A 764 27.09 15.05 5.71
N GLU A 765 27.31 15.13 4.41
CA GLU A 765 27.60 16.40 3.73
C GLU A 765 26.36 17.05 3.08
N GLN A 766 26.15 18.33 3.36
CA GLN A 766 25.07 19.16 2.78
C GLN A 766 25.38 19.62 1.34
N GLU A 767 26.63 19.55 0.90
CA GLU A 767 27.09 20.01 -0.42
C GLU A 767 27.10 18.90 -1.48
N TRP A 768 26.83 17.66 -1.08
CA TRP A 768 26.75 16.48 -1.94
C TRP A 768 25.28 16.08 -2.15
N ASP A 769 24.76 16.19 -3.38
CA ASP A 769 23.41 15.73 -3.74
C ASP A 769 23.47 14.41 -4.53
N PRO A 770 23.35 13.25 -3.86
CA PRO A 770 23.38 11.94 -4.50
C PRO A 770 22.19 11.73 -5.47
N THR A 771 21.07 12.44 -5.28
CA THR A 771 19.93 12.39 -6.20
C THR A 771 20.28 13.08 -7.51
N ALA A 772 20.87 14.29 -7.45
CA ALA A 772 21.35 14.99 -8.64
C ALA A 772 22.44 14.21 -9.38
N ALA A 773 23.34 13.54 -8.64
CA ALA A 773 24.35 12.66 -9.21
C ALA A 773 23.73 11.47 -9.97
N LYS A 774 22.69 10.84 -9.40
CA LYS A 774 21.94 9.74 -10.03
C LYS A 774 21.08 10.21 -11.21
N GLU A 775 20.50 11.40 -11.16
CA GLU A 775 19.78 12.01 -12.29
C GLU A 775 20.74 12.37 -13.43
N ALA A 776 21.90 12.94 -13.12
CA ALA A 776 22.95 13.21 -14.10
C ALA A 776 23.42 11.90 -14.76
N TRP A 777 23.52 10.82 -13.99
CA TRP A 777 23.75 9.47 -14.49
C TRP A 777 22.65 9.01 -15.47
N LYS A 778 21.37 9.01 -15.07
CA LYS A 778 20.22 8.66 -15.94
C LYS A 778 20.12 9.55 -17.19
N LYS A 779 20.51 10.83 -17.09
CA LYS A 779 20.49 11.79 -18.19
C LYS A 779 21.63 11.57 -19.17
N ALA A 780 22.84 11.28 -18.68
CA ALA A 780 23.98 10.90 -19.52
C ALA A 780 23.71 9.59 -20.27
N GLU A 781 22.95 8.67 -19.66
CA GLU A 781 22.46 7.41 -20.22
C GLU A 781 21.45 7.61 -21.35
N SER A 782 20.52 8.58 -21.26
CA SER A 782 19.55 8.87 -22.34
C SER A 782 20.18 9.44 -23.62
N LYS A 783 21.42 9.93 -23.55
CA LYS A 783 22.14 10.60 -24.64
C LYS A 783 23.18 9.71 -25.34
N SER A 784 23.51 8.55 -24.78
CA SER A 784 24.41 7.54 -25.37
C SER A 784 23.62 6.43 -26.03
#